data_AF-A0A317U5U7-F1
#
_entry.id   AF-A0A317U5U7-F1
#
_cell.length_a   1.000
_cell.length_b   1.000
_cell.length_c   1.000
_cell.angle_alpha   90.00
_cell.angle_beta   90.00
_cell.angle_gamma   90.00
#
_symmetry.space_group_name_H-M   'P 1'
#
loop_
_entity.id
_entity.type
_entity.pdbx_description
1 polymer ?
#
loop_
_entity_poly.entity_id
_entity_poly.type
_entity_poly.pdbx_seq_one_letter_code
_entity_poly.pdbx_strand_id
1 'polypeptide(L)'
;MAVTKKRFKKIPHYLALASLTVGASLILGFLSFSGMYALYPALYLAFAAFGLSVAYEGEVYLQNLKGSFKKLFKSNYLENHLAKEYLLENFPENTNSEECPQFFKDYEIQLKLLSEFNNKPLDKESRKRKKQIEKALSDMEKWFALQLFAAKTKESEKLSHYTQRLRDWLKNHGQNQWQERLEQRKSTFNFVKGFSLLAATFMGLGSTYLIVEAFSVIPLIAAIPFALWPIFVVPMAVIAGAAYGMLTYNTITDLINNDTIKKWYTKLSNDLSQGLTARNVLIASIAIFLVSLAIALTVCTAGTWWTVATSARPLFEWMKKIPSFVMGLINPIITGLSAIFFNIQNSSESLEMVYEATDSNTGNIFQRAYKTISEGLTHVWDTENWLQMINPFRIILKLTVAPLRILLFLGHLVSVALTSDRMPGIPQIISALVAIISEGFEDAHYFIGSNNHKQKTLLEERLGSEAGHEQGTDIPTQLLKFIASPLYFLAAGWDYLASKMNSASHDAVQKSQPKMLSFSQAWNKQLGIPEEINVSLAKDAKQPSKEWKVEHTLSLIEKYERKHLDSVRVNTTVADDKKDQLEQLKNKVRATLSDNSAIYAVLTEEKDNPIYNQPRLFALRKDEKTTTQEFIEALPERVNAI
;
A
#
# COMPACT_ATOMS: atom_id res chain seq x y z
N MET A 1 -29.15 0.38 1.05
CA MET A 1 -28.91 1.85 1.01
C MET A 1 -28.01 2.39 2.16
N ALA A 2 -27.85 1.68 3.28
CA ALA A 2 -26.78 1.96 4.26
C ALA A 2 -25.36 2.02 3.64
N VAL A 3 -25.11 1.10 2.69
CA VAL A 3 -23.88 1.02 1.89
C VAL A 3 -23.69 2.27 1.02
N THR A 4 -24.76 2.90 0.53
CA THR A 4 -24.66 4.13 -0.28
C THR A 4 -24.32 5.35 0.57
N LYS A 5 -24.90 5.53 1.78
CA LYS A 5 -24.56 6.65 2.69
C LYS A 5 -23.10 6.62 3.18
N LYS A 6 -22.57 5.42 3.48
CA LYS A 6 -21.14 5.19 3.78
C LYS A 6 -20.23 5.44 2.57
N ARG A 7 -20.71 5.22 1.34
CA ARG A 7 -19.98 5.55 0.10
C ARG A 7 -19.92 7.07 -0.11
N PHE A 8 -21.02 7.81 0.07
CA PHE A 8 -21.05 9.28 -0.11
C PHE A 8 -20.03 10.04 0.75
N LYS A 9 -19.84 9.67 2.03
CA LYS A 9 -18.82 10.30 2.89
C LYS A 9 -17.38 10.08 2.41
N LYS A 10 -17.14 9.04 1.61
CA LYS A 10 -15.82 8.73 1.05
C LYS A 10 -15.66 9.26 -0.38
N ILE A 11 -16.72 9.75 -1.02
CA ILE A 11 -16.64 10.30 -2.38
C ILE A 11 -15.61 11.44 -2.46
N PRO A 12 -15.59 12.45 -1.57
CA PRO A 12 -14.59 13.51 -1.65
C PRO A 12 -13.16 12.97 -1.54
N HIS A 13 -12.93 11.97 -0.68
CA HIS A 13 -11.64 11.33 -0.52
C HIS A 13 -11.22 10.57 -1.79
N TYR A 14 -12.11 9.77 -2.38
CA TYR A 14 -11.82 9.02 -3.60
C TYR A 14 -11.69 9.94 -4.83
N LEU A 15 -12.50 10.99 -4.92
CA LEU A 15 -12.40 11.99 -5.99
C LEU A 15 -11.10 12.78 -5.89
N ALA A 16 -10.71 13.22 -4.69
CA ALA A 16 -9.44 13.92 -4.49
C ALA A 16 -8.26 13.02 -4.86
N LEU A 17 -8.25 11.77 -4.37
CA LEU A 17 -7.22 10.78 -4.70
C LEU A 17 -7.16 10.53 -6.21
N ALA A 18 -8.30 10.24 -6.85
CA ALA A 18 -8.35 9.98 -8.28
C ALA A 18 -7.92 11.19 -9.11
N SER A 19 -8.35 12.40 -8.74
CA SER A 19 -7.99 13.62 -9.46
C SER A 19 -6.50 13.93 -9.36
N LEU A 20 -5.90 13.74 -8.18
CA LEU A 20 -4.47 13.92 -7.97
C LEU A 20 -3.66 12.88 -8.74
N THR A 21 -4.03 11.60 -8.67
CA THR A 21 -3.37 10.53 -9.42
C THR A 21 -3.47 10.80 -10.93
N VAL A 22 -4.67 10.96 -11.46
CA VAL A 22 -4.89 11.18 -12.91
C VAL A 22 -4.17 12.44 -13.38
N GLY A 23 -4.25 13.55 -12.64
CA GLY A 23 -3.58 14.77 -13.03
C GLY A 23 -2.06 14.65 -13.04
N ALA A 24 -1.46 14.03 -12.00
CA ALA A 24 -0.02 13.79 -11.96
C ALA A 24 0.46 12.89 -13.10
N SER A 25 -0.25 11.78 -13.35
CA SER A 25 0.07 10.86 -14.45
C SER A 25 -0.05 11.52 -15.81
N LEU A 26 -1.10 12.33 -16.05
CA LEU A 26 -1.28 13.03 -17.31
C LEU A 26 -0.15 14.03 -17.59
N ILE A 27 0.34 14.72 -16.55
CA ILE A 27 1.47 15.66 -16.70
C ILE A 27 2.73 14.91 -17.14
N LEU A 28 3.07 13.80 -16.50
CA LEU A 28 4.20 12.95 -16.92
C LEU A 28 4.00 12.39 -18.32
N GLY A 29 2.79 11.97 -18.65
CA GLY A 29 2.41 11.57 -20.01
C GLY A 29 2.72 12.67 -21.02
N PHE A 30 2.30 13.91 -20.78
CA PHE A 30 2.56 15.04 -21.69
C PHE A 30 4.05 15.39 -21.79
N LEU A 31 4.80 15.24 -20.72
CA LEU A 31 6.26 15.43 -20.75
C LEU A 31 6.94 14.33 -21.57
N SER A 32 6.52 13.07 -21.39
CA SER A 32 7.04 11.92 -22.15
C SER A 32 6.70 12.05 -23.63
N PHE A 33 5.46 12.44 -23.95
CA PHE A 33 5.04 12.77 -25.31
C PHE A 33 5.96 13.82 -25.93
N SER A 34 6.17 14.93 -25.22
CA SER A 34 6.94 16.06 -25.72
C SER A 34 8.42 15.69 -25.90
N GLY A 35 8.99 14.93 -24.96
CA GLY A 35 10.35 14.41 -25.04
C GLY A 35 10.54 13.48 -26.24
N MET A 36 9.63 12.51 -26.42
CA MET A 36 9.67 11.60 -27.56
C MET A 36 9.51 12.34 -28.88
N TYR A 37 8.54 13.24 -28.98
CA TYR A 37 8.27 14.00 -30.21
C TYR A 37 9.41 14.95 -30.58
N ALA A 38 10.08 15.55 -29.58
CA ALA A 38 11.24 16.40 -29.80
C ALA A 38 12.47 15.61 -30.30
N LEU A 39 12.66 14.37 -29.82
CA LEU A 39 13.78 13.52 -30.22
C LEU A 39 13.52 12.81 -31.56
N TYR A 40 12.29 12.34 -31.75
CA TYR A 40 11.85 11.68 -32.96
C TYR A 40 10.41 12.11 -33.27
N PRO A 41 10.19 12.96 -34.29
CA PRO A 41 8.91 13.61 -34.56
C PRO A 41 7.89 12.67 -35.22
N ALA A 42 7.63 11.53 -34.57
CA ALA A 42 6.64 10.54 -34.96
C ALA A 42 5.53 10.49 -33.91
N LEU A 43 4.33 10.89 -34.33
CA LEU A 43 3.17 10.98 -33.43
C LEU A 43 2.83 9.65 -32.76
N TYR A 44 2.93 8.52 -33.48
CA TYR A 44 2.61 7.21 -32.91
C TYR A 44 3.56 6.81 -31.78
N LEU A 45 4.85 7.15 -31.86
CA LEU A 45 5.81 6.91 -30.79
C LEU A 45 5.58 7.84 -29.61
N ALA A 46 5.25 9.11 -29.86
CA ALA A 46 4.92 10.06 -28.80
C ALA A 46 3.66 9.66 -28.02
N PHE A 47 2.61 9.18 -28.71
CA PHE A 47 1.42 8.62 -28.06
C PHE A 47 1.69 7.32 -27.31
N ALA A 48 2.57 6.46 -27.83
CA ALA A 48 2.99 5.25 -27.12
C ALA A 48 3.74 5.60 -25.82
N ALA A 49 4.68 6.55 -25.88
CA ALA A 49 5.43 7.03 -24.72
C ALA A 49 4.51 7.69 -23.67
N PHE A 50 3.55 8.50 -24.12
CA PHE A 50 2.49 9.05 -23.26
C PHE A 50 1.72 7.96 -22.52
N GLY A 51 1.20 6.97 -23.26
CA GLY A 51 0.35 5.91 -22.69
C GLY A 51 1.12 5.02 -21.71
N LEU A 52 2.38 4.71 -22.03
CA LEU A 52 3.28 3.95 -21.17
C LEU A 52 3.56 4.69 -19.85
N SER A 53 3.94 5.97 -19.93
CA SER A 53 4.17 6.79 -18.74
C SER A 53 2.93 6.85 -17.85
N VAL A 54 1.75 7.16 -18.41
CA VAL A 54 0.52 7.27 -17.62
C VAL A 54 0.15 5.97 -16.91
N ALA A 55 0.34 4.82 -17.58
CA ALA A 55 -0.05 3.53 -17.05
C ALA A 55 0.83 3.05 -15.88
N TYR A 56 2.15 3.19 -16.00
CA TYR A 56 3.11 2.78 -14.97
C TYR A 56 3.16 3.79 -13.81
N GLU A 57 3.33 5.09 -14.12
CA GLU A 57 3.42 6.14 -13.10
C GLU A 57 2.12 6.30 -12.33
N GLY A 58 0.98 6.08 -12.98
CA GLY A 58 -0.33 6.14 -12.30
C GLY A 58 -0.44 5.19 -11.13
N GLU A 59 0.18 4.02 -11.18
CA GLU A 59 0.21 3.10 -10.06
C GLU A 59 1.09 3.59 -8.92
N VAL A 60 2.31 4.04 -9.24
CA VAL A 60 3.27 4.59 -8.27
C VAL A 60 2.68 5.79 -7.52
N TYR A 61 2.11 6.76 -8.25
CA TYR A 61 1.43 7.92 -7.66
C TYR A 61 0.22 7.49 -6.83
N LEU A 62 -0.60 6.56 -7.32
CA LEU A 62 -1.78 6.10 -6.56
C LEU A 62 -1.39 5.51 -5.21
N GLN A 63 -0.35 4.70 -5.16
CA GLN A 63 0.13 4.07 -3.93
C GLN A 63 0.71 5.11 -2.96
N ASN A 64 1.59 5.98 -3.45
CA ASN A 64 2.19 7.04 -2.65
C ASN A 64 1.15 8.03 -2.11
N LEU A 65 0.18 8.44 -2.93
CA LEU A 65 -0.92 9.31 -2.51
C LEU A 65 -1.80 8.60 -1.48
N LYS A 66 -2.15 7.33 -1.66
CA LYS A 66 -2.89 6.55 -0.64
C LYS A 66 -2.14 6.52 0.70
N GLY A 67 -0.82 6.31 0.67
CA GLY A 67 0.06 6.36 1.83
C GLY A 67 0.01 7.72 2.53
N SER A 68 0.21 8.79 1.77
CA SER A 68 0.17 10.18 2.24
C SER A 68 -1.17 10.54 2.88
N PHE A 69 -2.29 10.20 2.24
CA PHE A 69 -3.63 10.43 2.79
C PHE A 69 -3.86 9.67 4.10
N LYS A 70 -3.37 8.42 4.21
CA LYS A 70 -3.47 7.61 5.44
C LYS A 70 -2.73 8.29 6.58
N LYS A 71 -1.56 8.87 6.33
CA LYS A 71 -0.69 9.55 7.31
C LYS A 71 -1.20 10.93 7.72
N LEU A 72 -1.66 11.74 6.76
CA LEU A 72 -2.13 13.11 7.02
C LEU A 72 -3.49 13.15 7.72
N PHE A 73 -4.43 12.30 7.30
CA PHE A 73 -5.83 12.44 7.72
C PHE A 73 -6.29 11.44 8.79
N LYS A 74 -5.47 10.44 9.15
CA LYS A 74 -5.78 9.57 10.31
C LYS A 74 -5.10 10.11 11.56
N SER A 75 -5.91 10.61 12.50
CA SER A 75 -5.44 11.23 13.75
C SER A 75 -4.45 10.38 14.55
N ASN A 76 -4.62 9.05 14.54
CA ASN A 76 -3.82 8.13 15.35
C ASN A 76 -2.84 7.29 14.51
N TYR A 77 -2.46 7.76 13.32
CA TYR A 77 -1.62 6.96 12.42
C TYR A 77 -0.30 6.57 13.09
N LEU A 78 0.40 7.56 13.65
CA LEU A 78 1.75 7.37 14.19
C LEU A 78 1.74 6.52 15.45
N GLU A 79 0.76 6.70 16.34
CA GLU A 79 0.55 5.83 17.50
C GLU A 79 0.35 4.37 17.05
N ASN A 80 -0.52 4.13 16.07
CA ASN A 80 -0.75 2.77 15.58
C ASN A 80 0.50 2.18 14.91
N HIS A 81 1.29 2.99 14.20
CA HIS A 81 2.51 2.53 13.55
C HIS A 81 3.58 2.15 14.59
N LEU A 82 3.87 3.03 15.54
CA LEU A 82 4.83 2.77 16.62
C LEU A 82 4.40 1.62 17.53
N ALA A 83 3.10 1.45 17.78
CA ALA A 83 2.60 0.32 18.54
C ALA A 83 2.84 -1.03 17.84
N LYS A 84 2.79 -1.06 16.50
CA LYS A 84 3.15 -2.28 15.74
C LYS A 84 4.65 -2.55 15.79
N GLU A 85 5.47 -1.50 15.69
CA GLU A 85 6.92 -1.59 15.82
C GLU A 85 7.29 -2.10 17.23
N TYR A 86 6.64 -1.57 18.28
CA TYR A 86 6.77 -2.08 19.64
C TYR A 86 6.44 -3.56 19.73
N LEU A 87 5.28 -3.97 19.18
CA LEU A 87 4.87 -5.37 19.21
C LEU A 87 5.89 -6.26 18.52
N LEU A 88 6.44 -5.85 17.37
CA LEU A 88 7.48 -6.60 16.66
C LEU A 88 8.77 -6.75 17.48
N GLU A 89 9.20 -5.69 18.16
CA GLU A 89 10.49 -5.66 18.88
C GLU A 89 10.41 -6.26 20.29
N ASN A 90 9.25 -6.20 20.94
CA ASN A 90 9.09 -6.48 22.38
C ASN A 90 8.00 -7.53 22.66
N PHE A 91 7.62 -8.35 21.67
CA PHE A 91 6.67 -9.43 21.92
C PHE A 91 7.27 -10.43 22.93
N PRO A 92 6.55 -10.84 23.98
CA PRO A 92 7.06 -11.81 24.93
C PRO A 92 7.40 -13.15 24.26
N GLU A 93 8.61 -13.66 24.48
CA GLU A 93 9.05 -14.96 23.91
C GLU A 93 8.19 -16.13 24.43
N ASN A 94 7.76 -16.05 25.69
CA ASN A 94 6.89 -17.04 26.31
C ASN A 94 5.58 -16.41 26.82
N THR A 95 4.56 -16.47 25.97
CA THR A 95 3.20 -16.03 26.29
C THR A 95 2.52 -16.91 27.36
N ASN A 96 3.01 -18.11 27.63
CA ASN A 96 2.40 -19.00 28.64
C ASN A 96 2.81 -18.64 30.08
N SER A 97 3.80 -17.75 30.27
CA SER A 97 4.21 -17.27 31.59
C SER A 97 3.03 -16.65 32.37
N GLU A 98 3.00 -16.85 33.70
CA GLU A 98 2.01 -16.20 34.58
C GLU A 98 2.19 -14.69 34.65
N GLU A 99 3.42 -14.19 34.44
CA GLU A 99 3.75 -12.77 34.42
C GLU A 99 3.36 -12.09 33.10
N CYS A 100 3.07 -12.86 32.05
CA CYS A 100 2.68 -12.34 30.76
C CYS A 100 1.23 -11.83 30.78
N PRO A 101 0.98 -10.55 30.41
CA PRO A 101 -0.37 -10.01 30.31
C PRO A 101 -1.26 -10.84 29.37
N GLN A 102 -2.53 -11.01 29.77
CA GLN A 102 -3.51 -11.78 29.01
C GLN A 102 -3.67 -11.29 27.55
N PHE A 103 -3.45 -10.00 27.30
CA PHE A 103 -3.42 -9.41 25.96
C PHE A 103 -2.50 -10.15 24.98
N PHE A 104 -1.26 -10.45 25.37
CA PHE A 104 -0.32 -11.10 24.46
C PHE A 104 -0.74 -12.54 24.16
N LYS A 105 -1.34 -13.24 25.13
CA LYS A 105 -1.91 -14.59 24.96
C LYS A 105 -3.06 -14.58 23.96
N ASP A 106 -3.99 -13.65 24.12
CA ASP A 106 -5.14 -13.50 23.22
C ASP A 106 -4.69 -13.10 21.81
N TYR A 107 -3.70 -12.22 21.72
CA TYR A 107 -3.15 -11.77 20.43
C TYR A 107 -2.46 -12.91 19.68
N GLU A 108 -1.68 -13.74 20.38
CA GLU A 108 -1.04 -14.93 19.79
C GLU A 108 -2.09 -15.95 19.31
N ILE A 109 -3.15 -16.19 20.07
CA ILE A 109 -4.27 -17.05 19.64
C ILE A 109 -4.87 -16.54 18.33
N GLN A 110 -5.11 -15.24 18.23
CA GLN A 110 -5.69 -14.64 17.03
C GLN A 110 -4.73 -14.68 15.82
N LEU A 111 -3.42 -14.57 16.04
CA LEU A 111 -2.39 -14.78 15.01
C LEU A 111 -2.40 -16.23 14.49
N LYS A 112 -2.48 -17.22 15.39
CA LYS A 112 -2.58 -18.64 15.02
C LYS A 112 -3.85 -18.94 14.21
N LEU A 113 -4.98 -18.33 14.57
CA LEU A 113 -6.20 -18.43 13.77
C LEU A 113 -6.03 -17.83 12.37
N LEU A 114 -5.29 -16.72 12.23
CA LEU A 114 -5.02 -16.12 10.93
C LEU A 114 -4.10 -16.99 10.07
N SER A 115 -3.10 -17.64 10.69
CA SER A 115 -2.12 -18.45 9.96
C SER A 115 -2.72 -19.63 9.21
N GLU A 116 -3.87 -20.15 9.66
CA GLU A 116 -4.61 -21.19 8.95
C GLU A 116 -5.04 -20.78 7.54
N PHE A 117 -5.17 -19.48 7.29
CA PHE A 117 -5.58 -18.90 6.02
C PHE A 117 -4.41 -18.33 5.19
N ASN A 118 -3.19 -18.30 5.72
CA ASN A 118 -2.05 -17.69 5.04
C ASN A 118 -1.56 -18.57 3.89
N ASN A 119 -1.08 -17.92 2.83
CA ASN A 119 -0.50 -18.56 1.64
C ASN A 119 -1.44 -19.56 0.91
N LYS A 120 -2.76 -19.44 1.13
CA LYS A 120 -3.79 -20.26 0.47
C LYS A 120 -4.70 -19.40 -0.41
N PRO A 121 -5.02 -19.82 -1.63
CA PRO A 121 -6.09 -19.22 -2.44
C PRO A 121 -7.45 -19.53 -1.78
N LEU A 122 -8.13 -18.54 -1.20
CA LEU A 122 -9.33 -18.77 -0.40
C LEU A 122 -10.62 -18.62 -1.21
N ASP A 123 -11.65 -19.38 -0.87
CA ASP A 123 -13.02 -19.15 -1.37
C ASP A 123 -13.66 -17.88 -0.76
N LYS A 124 -14.84 -17.49 -1.25
CA LYS A 124 -15.53 -16.27 -0.77
C LYS A 124 -15.83 -16.31 0.74
N GLU A 125 -16.12 -17.47 1.31
CA GLU A 125 -16.49 -17.62 2.71
C GLU A 125 -15.27 -17.58 3.63
N SER A 126 -14.21 -18.32 3.29
CA SER A 126 -12.91 -18.26 3.95
C SER A 126 -12.27 -16.89 3.81
N ARG A 127 -12.42 -16.17 2.69
CA ARG A 127 -12.02 -14.74 2.59
C ARG A 127 -12.79 -13.86 3.56
N LYS A 128 -14.10 -14.09 3.73
CA LYS A 128 -14.91 -13.34 4.69
C LYS A 128 -14.44 -13.59 6.13
N ARG A 129 -14.17 -14.85 6.49
CA ARG A 129 -13.64 -15.25 7.82
C ARG A 129 -12.23 -14.70 8.06
N LYS A 130 -11.29 -14.88 7.13
CA LYS A 130 -9.96 -14.26 7.19
C LYS A 130 -10.05 -12.76 7.45
N LYS A 131 -10.89 -12.06 6.68
CA LYS A 131 -11.10 -10.62 6.83
C LYS A 131 -11.69 -10.22 8.18
N GLN A 132 -12.53 -11.06 8.79
CA GLN A 132 -13.04 -10.85 10.15
C GLN A 132 -11.91 -10.99 11.18
N ILE A 133 -11.08 -12.02 11.08
CA ILE A 133 -9.91 -12.24 11.95
C ILE A 133 -8.88 -11.09 11.81
N GLU A 134 -8.55 -10.69 10.58
CA GLU A 134 -7.66 -9.55 10.32
C GLU A 134 -8.18 -8.25 10.93
N LYS A 135 -9.51 -8.09 10.93
CA LYS A 135 -10.17 -6.93 11.52
C LYS A 135 -10.14 -6.99 13.05
N ALA A 136 -10.31 -8.18 13.65
CA ALA A 136 -10.16 -8.38 15.09
C ALA A 136 -8.73 -8.07 15.55
N LEU A 137 -7.71 -8.62 14.87
CA LEU A 137 -6.30 -8.27 15.09
C LEU A 137 -6.06 -6.77 14.94
N SER A 138 -6.61 -6.14 13.90
CA SER A 138 -6.46 -4.70 13.71
C SER A 138 -7.16 -3.87 14.79
N ASP A 139 -8.21 -4.39 15.43
CA ASP A 139 -8.83 -3.74 16.58
C ASP A 139 -7.98 -3.96 17.85
N MET A 140 -7.37 -5.14 18.05
CA MET A 140 -6.37 -5.42 19.10
C MET A 140 -5.17 -4.47 19.01
N GLU A 141 -4.56 -4.35 17.83
CA GLU A 141 -3.42 -3.46 17.57
C GLU A 141 -3.76 -1.99 17.92
N LYS A 142 -4.97 -1.52 17.53
CA LYS A 142 -5.40 -0.15 17.83
C LYS A 142 -5.69 0.05 19.31
N TRP A 143 -6.27 -0.95 19.98
CA TRP A 143 -6.52 -0.89 21.42
C TRP A 143 -5.20 -0.89 22.18
N PHE A 144 -4.24 -1.73 21.79
CA PHE A 144 -2.90 -1.77 22.35
C PHE A 144 -2.20 -0.42 22.21
N ALA A 145 -2.27 0.22 21.04
CA ALA A 145 -1.72 1.57 20.83
C ALA A 145 -2.29 2.60 21.83
N LEU A 146 -3.58 2.52 22.17
CA LEU A 146 -4.18 3.41 23.17
C LEU A 146 -3.62 3.16 24.57
N GLN A 147 -3.25 1.92 24.91
CA GLN A 147 -2.66 1.61 26.21
C GLN A 147 -1.18 1.99 26.27
N LEU A 148 -0.41 1.74 25.19
CA LEU A 148 0.99 2.12 25.10
C LEU A 148 1.17 3.64 25.22
N PHE A 149 0.31 4.43 24.58
CA PHE A 149 0.38 5.89 24.57
C PHE A 149 -0.64 6.56 25.51
N ALA A 150 -1.13 5.85 26.52
CA ALA A 150 -2.03 6.43 27.52
C ALA A 150 -1.30 7.52 28.33
N ALA A 151 -1.94 8.70 28.45
CA ALA A 151 -1.42 9.79 29.28
C ALA A 151 -1.45 9.40 30.76
N LYS A 152 -0.40 9.77 31.52
CA LYS A 152 -0.29 9.51 32.97
C LYS A 152 -1.48 10.05 33.77
N THR A 153 -2.12 11.12 33.30
CA THR A 153 -3.30 11.74 33.93
C THR A 153 -4.61 10.95 33.77
N LYS A 154 -4.66 9.90 32.95
CA LYS A 154 -5.84 9.00 32.82
C LYS A 154 -5.87 7.84 33.82
N GLU A 155 -5.03 7.87 34.85
CA GLU A 155 -5.02 6.85 35.91
C GLU A 155 -6.24 6.92 36.85
N SER A 156 -7.09 7.96 36.74
CA SER A 156 -8.30 8.13 37.56
C SER A 156 -9.57 7.42 37.05
N GLU A 157 -9.54 6.82 35.86
CA GLU A 157 -10.64 5.97 35.37
C GLU A 157 -10.54 4.57 36.00
N LYS A 158 -11.67 3.96 36.39
CA LYS A 158 -11.70 2.57 36.86
C LYS A 158 -11.29 1.63 35.73
N LEU A 159 -10.00 1.35 35.61
CA LEU A 159 -9.44 0.42 34.63
C LEU A 159 -9.83 -1.01 34.99
N SER A 160 -10.10 -1.83 33.98
CA SER A 160 -10.24 -3.27 34.19
C SER A 160 -8.91 -3.91 34.58
N HIS A 161 -8.98 -5.04 35.29
CA HIS A 161 -7.79 -5.81 35.65
C HIS A 161 -6.98 -6.23 34.41
N TYR A 162 -7.64 -6.52 33.29
CA TYR A 162 -7.01 -6.81 32.00
C TYR A 162 -6.14 -5.63 31.51
N THR A 163 -6.71 -4.42 31.52
CA THR A 163 -6.02 -3.20 31.09
C THR A 163 -4.90 -2.81 32.05
N GLN A 164 -5.16 -2.92 33.35
CA GLN A 164 -4.19 -2.57 34.39
C GLN A 164 -2.94 -3.45 34.31
N ARG A 165 -3.11 -4.77 34.22
CA ARG A 165 -1.96 -5.69 34.06
C ARG A 165 -1.12 -5.38 32.83
N LEU A 166 -1.74 -5.06 31.70
CA LEU A 166 -0.98 -4.67 30.51
C LEU A 166 -0.21 -3.36 30.75
N ARG A 167 -0.84 -2.33 31.32
CA ARG A 167 -0.18 -1.05 31.57
C ARG A 167 0.97 -1.18 32.57
N ASP A 168 0.79 -1.95 33.64
CA ASP A 168 1.85 -2.19 34.63
C ASP A 168 3.03 -2.94 34.00
N TRP A 169 2.75 -3.91 33.13
CA TRP A 169 3.80 -4.58 32.36
C TRP A 169 4.51 -3.58 31.42
N LEU A 170 3.77 -2.77 30.66
CA LEU A 170 4.33 -1.79 29.73
C LEU A 170 5.24 -0.75 30.42
N LYS A 171 4.87 -0.29 31.62
CA LYS A 171 5.68 0.64 32.43
C LYS A 171 7.10 0.12 32.66
N ASN A 172 7.23 -1.19 32.87
CA ASN A 172 8.51 -1.86 33.09
C ASN A 172 9.20 -2.30 31.78
N HIS A 173 8.50 -2.28 30.65
CA HIS A 173 9.00 -2.73 29.34
C HIS A 173 9.09 -1.56 28.35
N GLY A 174 9.72 -0.46 28.79
CA GLY A 174 10.13 0.63 27.90
C GLY A 174 9.03 1.60 27.45
N GLN A 175 7.82 1.57 28.02
CA GLN A 175 6.72 2.47 27.62
C GLN A 175 7.13 3.95 27.53
N ASN A 176 7.89 4.47 28.49
CA ASN A 176 8.35 5.87 28.48
C ASN A 176 9.22 6.20 27.26
N GLN A 177 10.11 5.28 26.85
CA GLN A 177 10.99 5.47 25.69
C GLN A 177 10.16 5.57 24.40
N TRP A 178 9.11 4.75 24.28
CA TRP A 178 8.22 4.78 23.13
C TRP A 178 7.32 6.01 23.11
N GLN A 179 6.86 6.48 24.27
CA GLN A 179 6.13 7.74 24.39
C GLN A 179 6.98 8.94 23.96
N GLU A 180 8.25 8.99 24.40
CA GLU A 180 9.19 10.02 23.95
C GLU A 180 9.46 9.93 22.43
N ARG A 181 9.63 8.71 21.90
CA ARG A 181 9.78 8.47 20.46
C ARG A 181 8.55 8.95 19.67
N LEU A 182 7.35 8.80 20.21
CA LEU A 182 6.13 9.34 19.61
C LEU A 182 6.16 10.87 19.55
N GLU A 183 6.56 11.55 20.63
CA GLU A 183 6.65 13.01 20.66
C GLU A 183 7.69 13.54 19.68
N GLN A 184 8.87 12.93 19.65
CA GLN A 184 9.92 13.24 18.68
C GLN A 184 9.42 13.05 17.23
N ARG A 185 8.84 11.89 16.90
CA ARG A 185 8.30 11.63 15.55
C ARG A 185 7.14 12.56 15.20
N LYS A 186 6.29 12.96 16.15
CA LYS A 186 5.22 13.96 15.92
C LYS A 186 5.79 15.32 15.52
N SER A 187 6.84 15.77 16.21
CA SER A 187 7.54 17.01 15.88
C SER A 187 8.13 16.94 14.47
N THR A 188 8.87 15.87 14.17
CA THR A 188 9.45 15.66 12.84
C THR A 188 8.38 15.58 11.76
N PHE A 189 7.27 14.89 11.98
CA PHE A 189 6.16 14.83 11.01
C PHE A 189 5.56 16.21 10.73
N ASN A 190 5.47 17.09 11.73
CA ASN A 190 4.99 18.45 11.52
C ASN A 190 5.99 19.30 10.74
N PHE A 191 7.28 19.15 11.00
CA PHE A 191 8.33 19.76 10.18
C PHE A 191 8.23 19.28 8.71
N VAL A 192 8.10 17.97 8.50
CA VAL A 192 7.98 17.38 7.15
C VAL A 192 6.71 17.89 6.45
N LYS A 193 5.57 18.06 7.14
CA LYS A 193 4.39 18.71 6.54
C LYS A 193 4.70 20.11 6.01
N GLY A 194 5.41 20.92 6.80
CA GLY A 194 5.82 22.27 6.40
C GLY A 194 6.73 22.23 5.18
N PHE A 195 7.75 21.37 5.19
CA PHE A 195 8.65 21.16 4.06
C PHE A 195 7.92 20.69 2.80
N SER A 196 7.02 19.71 2.92
CA SER A 196 6.23 19.18 1.82
C SER A 196 5.27 20.21 1.23
N LEU A 197 4.72 21.13 2.03
CA LEU A 197 3.89 22.23 1.54
C LEU A 197 4.72 23.23 0.72
N LEU A 198 5.94 23.53 1.17
CA LEU A 198 6.88 24.35 0.41
C LEU A 198 7.26 23.64 -0.91
N ALA A 199 7.59 22.36 -0.86
CA ALA A 199 7.84 21.52 -2.04
C ALA A 199 6.66 21.53 -3.02
N ALA A 200 5.43 21.39 -2.51
CA ALA A 200 4.22 21.44 -3.32
C ALA A 200 4.08 22.77 -4.06
N THR A 201 4.30 23.86 -3.35
CA THR A 201 4.18 25.23 -3.90
C THR A 201 5.19 25.44 -5.01
N PHE A 202 6.45 25.07 -4.77
CA PHE A 202 7.51 25.28 -5.76
C PHE A 202 7.43 24.33 -6.94
N MET A 203 7.09 23.06 -6.70
CA MET A 203 6.82 22.13 -7.79
C MET A 203 5.66 22.62 -8.64
N GLY A 204 4.56 23.08 -8.03
CA GLY A 204 3.42 23.62 -8.78
C GLY A 204 3.81 24.83 -9.64
N LEU A 205 4.54 25.79 -9.07
CA LEU A 205 5.06 26.93 -9.82
C LEU A 205 5.99 26.49 -10.95
N GLY A 206 6.89 25.56 -10.69
CA GLY A 206 7.78 24.98 -11.68
C GLY A 206 7.01 24.29 -12.82
N SER A 207 6.02 23.46 -12.48
CA SER A 207 5.22 22.73 -13.45
C SER A 207 4.50 23.66 -14.43
N THR A 208 4.19 24.91 -14.06
CA THR A 208 3.65 25.87 -15.04
C THR A 208 4.58 26.09 -16.22
N TYR A 209 5.91 26.17 -16.02
CA TYR A 209 6.88 26.31 -17.10
C TYR A 209 7.00 25.03 -17.93
N LEU A 210 7.07 23.87 -17.27
CA LEU A 210 7.14 22.56 -17.94
C LEU A 210 5.91 22.30 -18.83
N ILE A 211 4.71 22.62 -18.33
CA ILE A 211 3.47 22.45 -19.08
C ILE A 211 3.41 23.44 -20.24
N VAL A 212 3.85 24.69 -20.07
CA VAL A 212 3.93 25.67 -21.16
C VAL A 212 4.88 25.21 -22.26
N GLU A 213 6.03 24.63 -21.91
CA GLU A 213 6.96 24.04 -22.88
C GLU A 213 6.30 22.88 -23.63
N ALA A 214 5.68 21.93 -22.90
CA ALA A 214 4.97 20.81 -23.50
C ALA A 214 3.84 21.26 -24.44
N PHE A 215 3.05 22.25 -24.03
CA PHE A 215 1.96 22.83 -24.83
C PHE A 215 2.46 23.47 -26.12
N SER A 216 3.68 24.03 -26.10
CA SER A 216 4.32 24.63 -27.27
C SER A 216 4.79 23.59 -28.29
N VAL A 217 5.09 22.36 -27.84
CA VAL A 217 5.58 21.26 -28.68
C VAL A 217 4.44 20.44 -29.29
N ILE A 218 3.32 20.30 -28.57
CA ILE A 218 2.17 19.48 -29.02
C ILE A 218 1.35 20.25 -30.07
N PRO A 219 1.29 19.84 -31.34
CA PRO A 219 0.74 20.66 -32.42
C PRO A 219 -0.71 21.12 -32.22
N LEU A 220 -1.57 20.23 -31.70
CA LEU A 220 -2.99 20.55 -31.42
C LEU A 220 -3.16 21.55 -30.28
N ILE A 221 -2.28 21.51 -29.28
CA ILE A 221 -2.35 22.39 -28.11
C ILE A 221 -1.68 23.73 -28.43
N ALA A 222 -0.60 23.73 -29.20
CA ALA A 222 0.09 24.92 -29.68
C ALA A 222 -0.82 25.82 -30.54
N ALA A 223 -1.85 25.24 -31.18
CA ALA A 223 -2.86 25.98 -31.93
C ALA A 223 -3.83 26.80 -31.04
N ILE A 224 -3.92 26.51 -29.75
CA ILE A 224 -4.77 27.26 -28.80
C ILE A 224 -4.11 28.62 -28.53
N PRO A 225 -4.84 29.76 -28.59
CA PRO A 225 -4.28 31.07 -28.25
C PRO A 225 -3.63 31.08 -26.86
N PHE A 226 -2.42 31.62 -26.76
CA PHE A 226 -1.65 31.68 -25.50
C PHE A 226 -2.42 32.33 -24.33
N ALA A 227 -3.31 33.28 -24.63
CA ALA A 227 -4.17 33.92 -23.63
C ALA A 227 -5.13 32.95 -22.91
N LEU A 228 -5.47 31.81 -23.53
CA LEU A 228 -6.33 30.79 -22.94
C LEU A 228 -5.55 29.72 -22.17
N TRP A 229 -4.21 29.67 -22.32
CA TRP A 229 -3.38 28.65 -21.66
C TRP A 229 -3.50 28.67 -20.14
N PRO A 230 -3.62 29.82 -19.45
CA PRO A 230 -3.78 29.83 -17.99
C PRO A 230 -4.96 29.00 -17.47
N ILE A 231 -6.05 28.89 -18.24
CA ILE A 231 -7.25 28.10 -17.87
C ILE A 231 -6.92 26.62 -17.74
N PHE A 232 -5.95 26.12 -18.51
CA PHE A 232 -5.52 24.73 -18.51
C PHE A 232 -4.28 24.51 -17.64
N VAL A 233 -3.29 25.39 -17.77
CA VAL A 233 -1.98 25.25 -17.12
C VAL A 233 -2.08 25.41 -15.61
N VAL A 234 -2.84 26.39 -15.10
CA VAL A 234 -2.90 26.66 -13.66
C VAL A 234 -3.54 25.50 -12.87
N PRO A 235 -4.70 24.94 -13.26
CA PRO A 235 -5.25 23.79 -12.56
C PRO A 235 -4.32 22.57 -12.58
N MET A 236 -3.67 22.29 -13.73
CA MET A 236 -2.71 21.19 -13.83
C MET A 236 -1.51 21.40 -12.91
N ALA A 237 -0.94 22.61 -12.89
CA ALA A 237 0.16 22.96 -12.00
C ALA A 237 -0.20 22.82 -10.51
N VAL A 238 -1.41 23.20 -10.10
CA VAL A 238 -1.88 23.00 -8.73
C VAL A 238 -1.97 21.52 -8.38
N ILE A 239 -2.49 20.69 -9.29
CA ILE A 239 -2.56 19.24 -9.10
C ILE A 239 -1.15 18.64 -9.03
N ALA A 240 -0.24 19.04 -9.92
CA ALA A 240 1.16 18.61 -9.94
C ALA A 240 1.84 18.91 -8.60
N GLY A 241 1.73 20.15 -8.14
CA GLY A 241 2.31 20.60 -6.88
C GLY A 241 1.75 19.82 -5.70
N ALA A 242 0.41 19.68 -5.62
CA ALA A 242 -0.22 18.91 -4.55
C ALA A 242 0.21 17.43 -4.55
N ALA A 243 0.27 16.80 -5.72
CA ALA A 243 0.69 15.41 -5.86
C ALA A 243 2.15 15.22 -5.43
N TYR A 244 3.05 16.09 -5.89
CA TYR A 244 4.46 16.04 -5.52
C TYR A 244 4.69 16.32 -4.03
N GLY A 245 4.01 17.31 -3.46
CA GLY A 245 4.08 17.55 -2.01
C GLY A 245 3.62 16.35 -1.18
N MET A 246 2.56 15.67 -1.62
CA MET A 246 2.09 14.44 -0.97
C MET A 246 3.06 13.28 -1.14
N LEU A 247 3.73 13.16 -2.30
CA LEU A 247 4.79 12.19 -2.55
C LEU A 247 5.98 12.44 -1.61
N THR A 248 6.53 13.65 -1.60
CA THR A 248 7.61 14.06 -0.69
C THR A 248 7.24 13.78 0.77
N TYR A 249 6.01 14.12 1.17
CA TYR A 249 5.53 13.82 2.52
C TYR A 249 5.54 12.33 2.81
N ASN A 250 5.03 11.50 1.89
CA ASN A 250 4.98 10.06 2.05
C ASN A 250 6.39 9.46 2.19
N THR A 251 7.28 9.77 1.25
CA THR A 251 8.65 9.27 1.18
C THR A 251 9.45 9.62 2.43
N ILE A 252 9.49 10.89 2.83
CA ILE A 252 10.28 11.32 4.01
C ILE A 252 9.73 10.68 5.29
N THR A 253 8.39 10.61 5.42
CA THR A 253 7.80 9.96 6.59
C THR A 253 8.01 8.45 6.61
N ASP A 254 8.09 7.77 5.47
CA ASP A 254 8.43 6.33 5.40
C ASP A 254 9.90 6.10 5.77
N LEU A 255 10.82 6.92 5.28
CA LEU A 255 12.23 6.89 5.67
C LEU A 255 12.42 7.01 7.19
N ILE A 256 11.67 7.93 7.81
CA ILE A 256 11.70 8.16 9.27
C ILE A 256 11.06 7.00 10.02
N ASN A 257 9.92 6.50 9.54
CA ASN A 257 9.17 5.43 10.22
C ASN A 257 9.92 4.10 10.18
N ASN A 258 10.56 3.79 9.06
CA ASN A 258 11.26 2.53 8.88
C ASN A 258 12.69 2.55 9.42
N ASP A 259 13.16 3.70 9.92
CA ASP A 259 14.56 3.97 10.27
C ASP A 259 15.52 3.58 9.13
N THR A 260 15.10 3.79 7.88
CA THR A 260 15.73 3.25 6.66
C THR A 260 17.23 3.54 6.63
N ILE A 261 17.61 4.81 6.83
CA ILE A 261 19.02 5.25 6.76
C ILE A 261 19.87 4.56 7.82
N LYS A 262 19.35 4.47 9.06
CA LYS A 262 20.08 3.84 10.17
C LYS A 262 20.24 2.35 9.92
N LYS A 263 19.17 1.64 9.57
CA LYS A 263 19.21 0.20 9.25
C LYS A 263 20.17 -0.08 8.10
N TRP A 264 20.11 0.73 7.05
CA TRP A 264 20.97 0.62 5.88
C TRP A 264 22.44 0.80 6.24
N TYR A 265 22.77 1.88 6.97
CA TYR A 265 24.14 2.14 7.42
C TYR A 265 24.65 1.04 8.36
N THR A 266 23.87 0.64 9.36
CA THR A 266 24.27 -0.40 10.32
C THR A 266 24.47 -1.74 9.63
N LYS A 267 23.60 -2.13 8.68
CA LYS A 267 23.75 -3.37 7.92
C LYS A 267 25.02 -3.36 7.07
N LEU A 268 25.24 -2.30 6.30
CA LEU A 268 26.43 -2.15 5.46
C LEU A 268 27.72 -2.14 6.30
N SER A 269 27.72 -1.40 7.42
CA SER A 269 28.85 -1.35 8.35
C SER A 269 29.13 -2.72 8.96
N ASN A 270 28.09 -3.44 9.39
CA ASN A 270 28.23 -4.76 9.97
C ASN A 270 28.79 -5.76 8.94
N ASP A 271 28.30 -5.75 7.71
CA ASP A 271 28.79 -6.62 6.63
C ASP A 271 30.28 -6.35 6.33
N LEU A 272 30.68 -5.08 6.23
CA LEU A 272 32.09 -4.71 6.03
C LEU A 272 32.97 -5.10 7.22
N SER A 273 32.44 -5.02 8.45
CA SER A 273 33.16 -5.41 9.66
C SER A 273 33.39 -6.93 9.77
N GLN A 274 32.55 -7.75 9.12
CA GLN A 274 32.71 -9.21 9.05
C GLN A 274 33.82 -9.65 8.08
N GLY A 275 34.43 -8.73 7.33
CA GLY A 275 35.56 -8.97 6.43
C GLY A 275 35.28 -8.63 4.96
N LEU A 276 36.34 -8.43 4.19
CA LEU A 276 36.29 -8.10 2.76
C LEU A 276 36.04 -9.33 1.90
N THR A 277 34.83 -9.88 1.96
CA THR A 277 34.39 -10.93 1.03
C THR A 277 33.98 -10.32 -0.31
N ALA A 278 34.04 -11.08 -1.41
CA ALA A 278 33.59 -10.62 -2.72
C ALA A 278 32.13 -10.13 -2.71
N ARG A 279 31.27 -10.78 -1.91
CA ARG A 279 29.88 -10.37 -1.67
C ARG A 279 29.79 -9.02 -0.98
N ASN A 280 30.53 -8.81 0.12
CA ASN A 280 30.48 -7.56 0.88
C ASN A 280 31.04 -6.39 0.06
N VAL A 281 32.10 -6.63 -0.71
CA VAL A 281 32.67 -5.65 -1.65
C VAL A 281 31.67 -5.31 -2.77
N LEU A 282 30.98 -6.31 -3.33
CA LEU A 282 29.94 -6.09 -4.34
C LEU A 282 28.78 -5.25 -3.79
N ILE A 283 28.26 -5.60 -2.61
CA ILE A 283 27.16 -4.89 -1.95
C ILE A 283 27.56 -3.45 -1.63
N ALA A 284 28.76 -3.23 -1.08
CA ALA A 284 29.26 -1.89 -0.81
C ALA A 284 29.47 -1.07 -2.09
N SER A 285 29.96 -1.70 -3.16
CA SER A 285 30.12 -1.04 -4.47
C SER A 285 28.77 -0.64 -5.06
N ILE A 286 27.77 -1.51 -4.98
CA ILE A 286 26.40 -1.21 -5.42
C ILE A 286 25.78 -0.10 -4.56
N ALA A 287 25.97 -0.13 -3.25
CA ALA A 287 25.51 0.92 -2.35
C ALA A 287 26.11 2.30 -2.72
N ILE A 288 27.43 2.36 -2.95
CA ILE A 288 28.12 3.59 -3.38
C ILE A 288 27.63 4.04 -4.77
N PHE A 289 27.45 3.09 -5.69
CA PHE A 289 26.93 3.37 -7.03
C PHE A 289 25.53 3.97 -6.99
N LEU A 290 24.61 3.39 -6.21
CA LEU A 290 23.25 3.88 -6.05
C LEU A 290 23.21 5.28 -5.41
N VAL A 291 24.01 5.53 -4.36
CA VAL A 291 24.12 6.88 -3.77
C VAL A 291 24.68 7.88 -4.78
N SER A 292 25.67 7.48 -5.58
CA SER A 292 26.24 8.34 -6.63
C SER A 292 25.21 8.66 -7.70
N LEU A 293 24.39 7.67 -8.10
CA LEU A 293 23.29 7.83 -9.04
C LEU A 293 22.21 8.76 -8.50
N ALA A 294 21.86 8.63 -7.22
CA ALA A 294 20.92 9.49 -6.52
C ALA A 294 21.36 10.97 -6.51
N ILE A 295 22.65 11.21 -6.25
CA ILE A 295 23.23 12.56 -6.30
C ILE A 295 23.24 13.08 -7.73
N ALA A 296 23.66 12.26 -8.70
CA ALA A 296 23.69 12.64 -10.12
C ALA A 296 22.29 13.01 -10.64
N LEU A 297 21.27 12.22 -10.33
CA LEU A 297 19.88 12.52 -10.67
C LEU A 297 19.41 13.83 -10.04
N THR A 298 19.70 14.05 -8.76
CA THR A 298 19.36 15.29 -8.07
C THR A 298 19.95 16.52 -8.77
N VAL A 299 21.22 16.42 -9.17
CA VAL A 299 21.91 17.49 -9.92
C VAL A 299 21.27 17.69 -11.29
N CYS A 300 20.92 16.61 -11.98
CA CYS A 300 20.20 16.69 -13.25
C CYS A 300 18.86 17.41 -13.05
N THR A 301 18.05 17.02 -12.06
CA THR A 301 16.76 17.66 -11.72
C THR A 301 16.90 19.14 -11.49
N ALA A 302 17.89 19.55 -10.70
CA ALA A 302 18.18 20.98 -10.49
C ALA A 302 18.56 21.68 -11.81
N GLY A 303 19.33 21.01 -12.68
CA GLY A 303 19.69 21.47 -14.02
C GLY A 303 18.51 21.64 -14.96
N THR A 304 17.51 20.75 -14.92
CA THR A 304 16.26 20.89 -15.69
C THR A 304 15.51 22.11 -15.25
N TRP A 305 15.31 22.26 -13.94
CA TRP A 305 14.61 23.40 -13.37
C TRP A 305 15.29 24.72 -13.73
N TRP A 306 16.63 24.73 -13.72
CA TRP A 306 17.42 25.85 -14.21
C TRP A 306 17.09 26.16 -15.67
N THR A 307 17.26 25.19 -16.55
CA THR A 307 17.09 25.36 -18.01
C THR A 307 15.69 25.82 -18.36
N VAL A 308 14.69 25.19 -17.75
CA VAL A 308 13.27 25.49 -17.98
C VAL A 308 12.93 26.88 -17.47
N ALA A 309 13.36 27.25 -16.27
CA ALA A 309 13.10 28.57 -15.72
C ALA A 309 13.76 29.70 -16.54
N THR A 310 14.92 29.45 -17.14
CA THR A 310 15.63 30.46 -17.94
C THR A 310 15.21 30.51 -19.41
N SER A 311 14.72 29.39 -19.96
CA SER A 311 14.48 29.25 -21.41
C SER A 311 13.01 29.22 -21.79
N ALA A 312 12.12 28.80 -20.87
CA ALA A 312 10.70 28.72 -21.16
C ALA A 312 10.04 30.10 -21.12
N ARG A 313 9.05 30.30 -22.00
CA ARG A 313 8.21 31.49 -21.97
C ARG A 313 7.37 31.47 -20.68
N PRO A 314 7.43 32.50 -19.82
CA PRO A 314 6.62 32.53 -18.61
C PRO A 314 5.14 32.70 -18.94
N LEU A 315 4.28 32.04 -18.17
CA LEU A 315 2.82 32.15 -18.31
C LEU A 315 2.31 33.53 -17.87
N PHE A 316 2.93 34.11 -16.83
CA PHE A 316 2.60 35.45 -16.32
C PHE A 316 3.86 36.32 -16.23
N GLU A 317 3.71 37.64 -16.37
CA GLU A 317 4.84 38.59 -16.35
C GLU A 317 5.68 38.53 -15.06
N TRP A 318 5.03 38.39 -13.90
CA TRP A 318 5.72 38.30 -12.61
C TRP A 318 6.63 37.07 -12.50
N MET A 319 6.36 36.02 -13.29
CA MET A 319 7.14 34.80 -13.30
C MET A 319 8.57 35.02 -13.85
N LYS A 320 8.81 36.06 -14.66
CA LYS A 320 10.16 36.43 -15.12
C LYS A 320 11.17 36.66 -13.99
N LYS A 321 10.70 36.93 -12.76
CA LYS A 321 11.52 37.17 -11.57
C LYS A 321 11.75 35.91 -10.71
N ILE A 322 11.08 34.81 -11.04
CA ILE A 322 11.17 33.53 -10.32
C ILE A 322 12.52 32.81 -10.55
N PRO A 323 13.17 32.83 -11.74
CA PRO A 323 14.41 32.07 -11.96
C PRO A 323 15.51 32.41 -10.94
N SER A 324 15.73 33.69 -10.63
CA SER A 324 16.70 34.12 -9.60
C SER A 324 16.36 33.61 -8.19
N PHE A 325 15.09 33.48 -7.86
CA PHE A 325 14.62 32.95 -6.57
C PHE A 325 14.68 31.41 -6.52
N VAL A 326 14.39 30.73 -7.64
CA VAL A 326 14.52 29.28 -7.81
C VAL A 326 15.96 28.82 -7.65
N MET A 327 16.89 29.58 -8.21
CA MET A 327 18.32 29.29 -8.19
C MET A 327 18.96 29.49 -6.81
N GLY A 328 18.48 30.44 -6.02
CA GLY A 328 19.07 30.79 -4.72
C GLY A 328 18.54 29.97 -3.53
N LEU A 329 17.29 29.51 -3.56
CA LEU A 329 16.63 28.89 -2.39
C LEU A 329 15.95 27.55 -2.69
N ILE A 330 15.32 27.40 -3.86
CA ILE A 330 14.44 26.26 -4.17
C ILE A 330 15.25 25.04 -4.63
N ASN A 331 16.18 25.25 -5.56
CA ASN A 331 16.98 24.17 -6.15
C ASN A 331 17.86 23.41 -5.14
N PRO A 332 18.63 24.09 -4.26
CA PRO A 332 19.50 23.38 -3.31
C PRO A 332 18.74 22.73 -2.15
N ILE A 333 17.63 23.35 -1.69
CA ILE A 333 17.01 22.99 -0.41
C ILE A 333 15.78 22.10 -0.61
N ILE A 334 14.93 22.37 -1.60
CA ILE A 334 13.59 21.76 -1.64
C ILE A 334 13.50 20.67 -2.70
N THR A 335 13.86 20.96 -3.94
CA THR A 335 13.95 19.92 -4.99
C THR A 335 15.17 19.02 -4.75
N GLY A 336 16.31 19.59 -4.35
CA GLY A 336 17.51 18.86 -3.95
C GLY A 336 17.28 17.84 -2.83
N LEU A 337 16.80 18.27 -1.66
CA LEU A 337 16.57 17.37 -0.53
C LEU A 337 15.42 16.39 -0.77
N SER A 338 14.33 16.82 -1.45
CA SER A 338 13.22 15.91 -1.78
C SER A 338 13.68 14.79 -2.73
N ALA A 339 14.45 15.13 -3.76
CA ALA A 339 15.01 14.15 -4.68
C ALA A 339 16.03 13.22 -3.99
N ILE A 340 16.89 13.75 -3.11
CA ILE A 340 17.81 12.93 -2.32
C ILE A 340 17.06 11.92 -1.47
N PHE A 341 16.01 12.33 -0.74
CA PHE A 341 15.24 11.40 0.09
C PHE A 341 14.52 10.35 -0.74
N PHE A 342 13.91 10.73 -1.86
CA PHE A 342 13.29 9.79 -2.80
C PHE A 342 14.31 8.78 -3.32
N ASN A 343 15.42 9.26 -3.86
CA ASN A 343 16.45 8.39 -4.42
C ASN A 343 17.13 7.52 -3.35
N ILE A 344 17.29 7.98 -2.10
CA ILE A 344 17.80 7.16 -0.99
C ILE A 344 16.81 6.04 -0.65
N GLN A 345 15.50 6.34 -0.58
CA GLN A 345 14.49 5.32 -0.31
C GLN A 345 14.52 4.25 -1.41
N ASN A 346 14.50 4.65 -2.66
CA ASN A 346 14.51 3.73 -3.81
C ASN A 346 15.82 2.93 -3.89
N SER A 347 16.95 3.57 -3.57
CA SER A 347 18.25 2.91 -3.45
C SER A 347 18.26 1.84 -2.34
N SER A 348 17.58 2.12 -1.22
CA SER A 348 17.51 1.17 -0.10
C SER A 348 16.70 -0.07 -0.46
N GLU A 349 15.56 0.09 -1.15
CA GLU A 349 14.72 -1.01 -1.63
C GLU A 349 15.45 -1.81 -2.72
N SER A 350 16.13 -1.12 -3.65
CA SER A 350 16.97 -1.74 -4.67
C SER A 350 18.10 -2.58 -4.08
N LEU A 351 18.77 -2.05 -3.05
CA LEU A 351 19.84 -2.79 -2.38
C LEU A 351 19.28 -4.00 -1.62
N GLU A 352 18.10 -3.91 -1.02
CA GLU A 352 17.44 -5.05 -0.36
C GLU A 352 17.18 -6.19 -1.36
N MET A 353 16.73 -5.88 -2.58
CA MET A 353 16.61 -6.89 -3.65
C MET A 353 17.95 -7.53 -4.01
N VAL A 354 19.03 -6.75 -4.09
CA VAL A 354 20.38 -7.28 -4.34
C VAL A 354 20.83 -8.18 -3.20
N TYR A 355 20.55 -7.79 -1.95
CA TYR A 355 20.81 -8.63 -0.77
C TYR A 355 20.09 -9.97 -0.86
N GLU A 356 18.81 -9.98 -1.27
CA GLU A 356 18.01 -11.20 -1.47
C GLU A 356 18.51 -12.05 -2.65
N ALA A 357 18.99 -11.42 -3.73
CA ALA A 357 19.54 -12.11 -4.89
C ALA A 357 20.92 -12.74 -4.62
N THR A 358 21.69 -12.16 -3.69
CA THR A 358 23.07 -12.58 -3.36
C THR A 358 23.18 -13.37 -2.06
N ASP A 359 22.07 -13.72 -1.40
CA ASP A 359 22.06 -14.55 -0.20
C ASP A 359 22.46 -16.01 -0.54
N SER A 360 23.51 -16.55 0.09
CA SER A 360 24.11 -17.84 -0.26
C SER A 360 23.20 -19.04 -0.04
N ASN A 361 22.14 -18.88 0.77
CA ASN A 361 21.15 -19.94 1.05
C ASN A 361 20.16 -20.21 -0.10
N THR A 362 20.23 -19.45 -1.20
CA THR A 362 19.14 -19.40 -2.21
C THR A 362 19.56 -19.76 -3.64
N GLY A 363 20.79 -20.26 -3.84
CA GLY A 363 21.31 -20.67 -5.16
C GLY A 363 21.51 -19.51 -6.15
N ASN A 364 22.31 -19.74 -7.21
CA ASN A 364 22.57 -18.71 -8.22
C ASN A 364 21.30 -18.32 -9.00
N ILE A 365 21.21 -17.09 -9.50
CA ILE A 365 20.04 -16.56 -10.27
C ILE A 365 19.67 -17.48 -11.44
N PHE A 366 20.66 -18.00 -12.17
CA PHE A 366 20.45 -18.96 -13.27
C PHE A 366 19.89 -20.29 -12.80
N GLN A 367 20.31 -20.78 -11.62
CA GLN A 367 19.75 -21.99 -11.04
C GLN A 367 18.31 -21.78 -10.60
N ARG A 368 17.96 -20.60 -10.07
CA ARG A 368 16.57 -20.25 -9.75
C ARG A 368 15.71 -20.19 -11.01
N ALA A 369 16.16 -19.49 -12.05
CA ALA A 369 15.44 -19.40 -13.32
C ALA A 369 15.26 -20.79 -13.95
N TYR A 370 16.31 -21.61 -13.96
CA TYR A 370 16.23 -23.00 -14.42
C TYR A 370 15.26 -23.82 -13.57
N LYS A 371 15.32 -23.71 -12.24
CA LYS A 371 14.42 -24.41 -11.32
C LYS A 371 12.97 -24.02 -11.55
N THR A 372 12.65 -22.73 -11.68
CA THR A 372 11.29 -22.25 -11.97
C THR A 372 10.78 -22.74 -13.32
N ILE A 373 11.63 -22.73 -14.36
CA ILE A 373 11.26 -23.24 -15.69
C ILE A 373 11.06 -24.76 -15.65
N SER A 374 11.98 -25.47 -15.00
CA SER A 374 11.93 -26.93 -14.82
C SER A 374 10.69 -27.35 -14.05
N GLU A 375 10.41 -26.73 -12.90
CA GLU A 375 9.21 -26.98 -12.10
C GLU A 375 7.91 -26.64 -12.86
N GLY A 376 7.92 -25.58 -13.66
CA GLY A 376 6.79 -25.25 -14.52
C GLY A 376 6.55 -26.29 -15.63
N LEU A 377 7.63 -26.80 -16.23
CA LEU A 377 7.57 -27.86 -17.25
C LEU A 377 7.13 -29.19 -16.67
N THR A 378 7.69 -29.60 -15.52
CA THR A 378 7.29 -30.84 -14.84
C THR A 378 5.85 -30.75 -14.37
N HIS A 379 5.42 -29.62 -13.82
CA HIS A 379 4.03 -29.42 -13.43
C HIS A 379 3.07 -29.56 -14.61
N VAL A 380 3.40 -28.99 -15.77
CA VAL A 380 2.58 -29.14 -16.99
C VAL A 380 2.57 -30.60 -17.46
N TRP A 381 3.71 -31.28 -17.48
CA TRP A 381 3.77 -32.69 -17.86
C TRP A 381 2.96 -33.59 -16.93
N ASP A 382 2.95 -33.32 -15.63
CA ASP A 382 2.25 -34.14 -14.64
C ASP A 382 0.74 -33.86 -14.59
N THR A 383 0.29 -32.68 -15.02
CA THR A 383 -1.11 -32.22 -14.85
C THR A 383 -1.90 -32.06 -16.15
N GLU A 384 -1.25 -32.13 -17.30
CA GLU A 384 -1.88 -31.89 -18.60
C GLU A 384 -1.73 -33.08 -19.54
N ASN A 385 -2.77 -33.34 -20.34
CA ASN A 385 -2.64 -34.25 -21.47
C ASN A 385 -1.97 -33.54 -22.66
N TRP A 386 -1.55 -34.34 -23.66
CA TRP A 386 -0.83 -33.82 -24.82
C TRP A 386 -1.59 -32.73 -25.60
N LEU A 387 -2.92 -32.81 -25.71
CA LEU A 387 -3.74 -31.80 -26.39
C LEU A 387 -3.79 -30.48 -25.61
N GLN A 388 -3.81 -30.55 -24.28
CA GLN A 388 -3.74 -29.36 -23.42
C GLN A 388 -2.36 -28.69 -23.51
N MET A 389 -1.28 -29.49 -23.59
CA MET A 389 0.07 -28.97 -23.74
C MET A 389 0.29 -28.20 -25.05
N ILE A 390 -0.25 -28.71 -26.17
CA ILE A 390 -0.07 -28.10 -27.50
C ILE A 390 -1.11 -27.02 -27.82
N ASN A 391 -1.87 -26.56 -26.83
CA ASN A 391 -2.91 -25.54 -27.00
C ASN A 391 -2.38 -24.35 -27.82
N PRO A 392 -2.81 -24.19 -29.09
CA PRO A 392 -2.19 -23.25 -30.02
C PRO A 392 -2.40 -21.81 -29.56
N PHE A 393 -3.55 -21.51 -28.97
CA PHE A 393 -3.87 -20.19 -28.45
C PHE A 393 -3.02 -19.83 -27.23
N ARG A 394 -2.75 -20.80 -26.34
CA ARG A 394 -1.83 -20.60 -25.22
C ARG A 394 -0.40 -20.37 -25.67
N ILE A 395 0.06 -21.10 -26.69
CA ILE A 395 1.40 -20.89 -27.27
C ILE A 395 1.49 -19.47 -27.85
N ILE A 396 0.49 -19.03 -28.62
CA ILE A 396 0.43 -17.65 -29.14
C ILE A 396 0.45 -16.65 -27.98
N LEU A 397 -0.32 -16.86 -26.90
CA LEU A 397 -0.30 -16.00 -25.71
C LEU A 397 1.10 -15.92 -25.09
N LYS A 398 1.79 -17.04 -24.91
CA LYS A 398 3.15 -17.05 -24.33
C LYS A 398 4.17 -16.39 -25.26
N LEU A 399 4.03 -16.53 -26.57
CA LEU A 399 4.91 -15.91 -27.57
C LEU A 399 4.61 -14.42 -27.80
N THR A 400 3.44 -13.93 -27.41
CA THR A 400 3.03 -12.53 -27.64
C THR A 400 2.97 -11.73 -26.34
N VAL A 401 2.18 -12.14 -25.35
CA VAL A 401 1.91 -11.38 -24.12
C VAL A 401 3.15 -11.26 -23.24
N ALA A 402 3.94 -12.33 -23.08
CA ALA A 402 5.14 -12.28 -22.24
C ALA A 402 6.25 -11.37 -22.83
N PRO A 403 6.62 -11.50 -24.12
CA PRO A 403 7.52 -10.54 -24.76
C PRO A 403 6.97 -9.11 -24.77
N LEU A 404 5.66 -8.94 -25.00
CA LEU A 404 5.04 -7.62 -24.98
C LEU A 404 5.09 -6.99 -23.59
N ARG A 405 4.94 -7.76 -22.50
CA ARG A 405 5.11 -7.27 -21.13
C ARG A 405 6.53 -6.75 -20.89
N ILE A 406 7.54 -7.46 -21.36
CA ILE A 406 8.95 -7.03 -21.28
C ILE A 406 9.16 -5.76 -22.13
N LEU A 407 8.59 -5.71 -23.34
CA LEU A 407 8.68 -4.54 -24.21
C LEU A 407 7.97 -3.32 -23.61
N LEU A 408 6.81 -3.49 -22.95
CA LEU A 408 6.13 -2.40 -22.26
C LEU A 408 6.95 -1.90 -21.06
N PHE A 409 7.60 -2.81 -20.33
CA PHE A 409 8.51 -2.44 -19.26
C PHE A 409 9.73 -1.65 -19.77
N LEU A 410 10.41 -2.15 -20.81
CA LEU A 410 11.52 -1.41 -21.43
C LEU A 410 11.06 -0.08 -22.03
N GLY A 411 9.86 -0.07 -22.62
CA GLY A 411 9.21 1.13 -23.14
C GLY A 411 8.90 2.15 -22.04
N HIS A 412 8.51 1.70 -20.85
CA HIS A 412 8.35 2.55 -19.66
C HIS A 412 9.69 3.17 -19.24
N LEU A 413 10.74 2.36 -19.08
CA LEU A 413 12.08 2.87 -18.73
C LEU A 413 12.55 3.93 -19.73
N VAL A 414 12.38 3.67 -21.03
CA VAL A 414 12.69 4.63 -22.09
C VAL A 414 11.78 5.86 -21.99
N SER A 415 10.49 5.70 -21.74
CA SER A 415 9.54 6.81 -21.57
C SER A 415 9.93 7.73 -20.41
N VAL A 416 10.32 7.18 -19.26
CA VAL A 416 10.86 7.95 -18.12
C VAL A 416 12.17 8.63 -18.51
N ALA A 417 13.04 7.94 -19.25
CA ALA A 417 14.26 8.54 -19.79
C ALA A 417 13.99 9.73 -20.73
N LEU A 418 12.88 9.73 -21.46
CA LEU A 418 12.48 10.82 -22.35
C LEU A 418 11.89 12.00 -21.57
N THR A 419 11.40 11.76 -20.35
CA THR A 419 11.10 12.81 -19.36
C THR A 419 12.32 13.27 -18.58
N SER A 420 13.47 12.60 -18.75
CA SER A 420 14.64 12.79 -17.88
C SER A 420 15.19 14.20 -17.91
N ASP A 421 15.80 14.49 -16.79
CA ASP A 421 16.27 15.79 -16.44
C ASP A 421 17.36 16.31 -17.39
N ARG A 422 17.14 17.48 -17.99
CA ARG A 422 18.06 18.12 -18.93
C ARG A 422 18.99 19.06 -18.18
N MET A 423 20.23 18.62 -17.95
CA MET A 423 21.28 19.48 -17.40
C MET A 423 22.06 20.20 -18.51
N PRO A 424 22.25 21.53 -18.42
CA PRO A 424 23.14 22.26 -19.30
C PRO A 424 24.57 21.68 -19.24
N GLY A 425 25.14 21.38 -20.40
CA GLY A 425 26.51 20.86 -20.50
C GLY A 425 26.65 19.34 -20.35
N ILE A 426 25.58 18.60 -20.02
CA ILE A 426 25.58 17.13 -20.05
C ILE A 426 24.81 16.64 -21.30
N PRO A 427 25.39 15.77 -22.13
CA PRO A 427 24.67 15.14 -23.24
C PRO A 427 23.39 14.45 -22.77
N GLN A 428 22.26 14.71 -23.45
CA GLN A 428 20.94 14.16 -23.09
C GLN A 428 20.94 12.63 -23.00
N ILE A 429 21.73 11.96 -23.83
CA ILE A 429 21.89 10.50 -23.82
C ILE A 429 22.45 10.01 -22.48
N ILE A 430 23.39 10.75 -21.87
CA ILE A 430 23.99 10.36 -20.58
C ILE A 430 22.96 10.51 -19.45
N SER A 431 22.21 11.61 -19.44
CA SER A 431 21.13 11.80 -18.46
C SER A 431 20.03 10.74 -18.60
N ALA A 432 19.61 10.46 -19.84
CA ALA A 432 18.64 9.41 -20.14
C ALA A 432 19.15 8.02 -19.70
N LEU A 433 20.42 7.69 -19.91
CA LEU A 433 21.00 6.42 -19.44
C LEU A 433 21.03 6.32 -17.92
N VAL A 434 21.39 7.40 -17.22
CA VAL A 434 21.35 7.49 -15.76
C VAL A 434 19.93 7.26 -15.24
N ALA A 435 18.93 7.88 -15.87
CA ALA A 435 17.52 7.70 -15.54
C ALA A 435 17.04 6.25 -15.79
N ILE A 436 17.34 5.66 -16.95
CA ILE A 436 16.98 4.26 -17.28
C ILE A 436 17.57 3.28 -16.26
N ILE A 437 18.84 3.48 -15.90
CA ILE A 437 19.51 2.58 -14.95
C ILE A 437 18.88 2.72 -13.57
N SER A 438 18.64 3.95 -13.11
CA SER A 438 18.03 4.19 -11.79
C SER A 438 16.63 3.62 -11.70
N GLU A 439 15.77 3.95 -12.66
CA GLU A 439 14.40 3.48 -12.74
C GLU A 439 14.36 1.95 -12.88
N GLY A 440 15.28 1.38 -13.66
CA GLY A 440 15.39 -0.07 -13.83
C GLY A 440 15.74 -0.83 -12.55
N PHE A 441 16.50 -0.21 -11.63
CA PHE A 441 16.76 -0.78 -10.31
C PHE A 441 15.54 -0.65 -9.37
N GLU A 442 14.85 0.49 -9.41
CA GLU A 442 13.63 0.74 -8.64
C GLU A 442 12.51 -0.24 -9.03
N ASP A 443 12.29 -0.42 -10.33
CA ASP A 443 11.25 -1.29 -10.88
C ASP A 443 11.67 -2.77 -11.01
N ALA A 444 12.88 -3.15 -10.59
CA ALA A 444 13.35 -4.54 -10.70
C ALA A 444 12.43 -5.54 -9.94
N HIS A 445 11.69 -5.06 -8.95
CA HIS A 445 10.73 -5.83 -8.16
C HIS A 445 9.60 -6.45 -9.00
N TYR A 446 9.28 -5.91 -10.20
CA TYR A 446 8.31 -6.51 -11.12
C TYR A 446 8.77 -7.87 -11.67
N PHE A 447 10.07 -8.14 -11.69
CA PHE A 447 10.67 -9.36 -12.23
C PHE A 447 11.31 -10.24 -11.16
N ILE A 448 11.76 -9.64 -10.06
CA ILE A 448 12.35 -10.35 -8.93
C ILE A 448 11.22 -10.64 -7.95
N GLY A 449 10.62 -11.81 -8.07
CA GLY A 449 9.57 -12.23 -7.15
C GLY A 449 10.10 -12.28 -5.71
N SER A 450 9.39 -11.64 -4.78
CA SER A 450 9.66 -11.69 -3.34
C SER A 450 9.31 -13.07 -2.75
N ASN A 451 9.99 -14.12 -3.22
CA ASN A 451 9.88 -15.46 -2.64
C ASN A 451 10.77 -15.56 -1.41
N ASN A 452 10.42 -14.80 -0.39
CA ASN A 452 11.04 -14.95 0.93
C ASN A 452 10.56 -16.28 1.54
N HIS A 453 11.35 -17.33 1.35
CA HIS A 453 11.26 -18.60 2.09
C HIS A 453 11.97 -18.55 3.46
N LYS A 454 12.44 -17.37 3.91
CA LYS A 454 12.73 -17.21 5.34
C LYS A 454 11.39 -17.33 6.07
N GLN A 455 11.29 -18.34 6.94
CA GLN A 455 10.11 -18.62 7.73
C GLN A 455 9.87 -17.44 8.68
N LYS A 456 9.20 -16.40 8.19
CA LYS A 456 8.82 -15.22 8.97
C LYS A 456 7.99 -15.72 10.14
N THR A 457 8.21 -15.14 11.31
CA THR A 457 7.32 -15.42 12.45
C THR A 457 5.89 -14.96 12.08
N LEU A 458 4.86 -15.54 12.70
CA LEU A 458 3.46 -15.11 12.46
C LEU A 458 3.27 -13.60 12.71
N LEU A 459 4.09 -13.06 13.61
CA LEU A 459 4.11 -11.65 13.96
C LEU A 459 4.74 -10.80 12.83
N GLU A 460 5.87 -11.22 12.28
CA GLU A 460 6.51 -10.57 11.12
C GLU A 460 5.65 -10.66 9.86
N GLU A 461 4.97 -11.78 9.62
CA GLU A 461 4.04 -11.92 8.50
C GLU A 461 2.84 -10.96 8.63
N ARG A 462 2.38 -10.70 9.87
CA ARG A 462 1.25 -9.80 10.15
C ARG A 462 1.63 -8.32 10.19
N LEU A 463 2.74 -8.00 10.83
CA LEU A 463 3.14 -6.62 11.16
C LEU A 463 4.28 -6.10 10.29
N GLY A 464 4.94 -6.96 9.52
CA GLY A 464 5.97 -6.58 8.56
C GLY A 464 5.45 -5.59 7.50
N SER A 465 6.39 -5.00 6.77
CA SER A 465 6.09 -3.99 5.75
C SER A 465 5.00 -4.49 4.79
N GLU A 466 3.89 -3.74 4.71
CA GLU A 466 2.73 -3.96 3.79
C GLU A 466 3.13 -3.82 2.29
N ALA A 467 4.42 -3.92 1.94
CA ALA A 467 4.99 -3.63 0.61
C ALA A 467 5.06 -4.86 -0.31
N GLY A 468 4.25 -5.89 -0.06
CA GLY A 468 4.08 -6.98 -1.02
C GLY A 468 3.09 -6.56 -2.10
N HIS A 469 3.57 -6.08 -3.25
CA HIS A 469 2.73 -5.93 -4.42
C HIS A 469 2.19 -7.31 -4.85
N GLU A 470 0.86 -7.43 -4.99
CA GLU A 470 0.25 -8.65 -5.52
C GLU A 470 0.72 -8.85 -6.98
N GLN A 471 1.61 -9.81 -7.19
CA GLN A 471 2.19 -10.13 -8.49
C GLN A 471 1.10 -10.40 -9.54
N GLY A 472 1.18 -9.69 -10.67
CA GLY A 472 0.31 -9.93 -11.84
C GLY A 472 -1.04 -9.22 -11.82
N THR A 473 -1.22 -8.26 -10.92
CA THR A 473 -2.37 -7.33 -10.88
C THR A 473 -2.01 -5.90 -11.29
N ASP A 474 -0.78 -5.64 -11.75
CA ASP A 474 -0.35 -4.33 -12.23
C ASP A 474 -1.19 -3.85 -13.44
N ILE A 475 -1.39 -2.54 -13.55
CA ILE A 475 -2.26 -1.94 -14.58
C ILE A 475 -1.85 -2.38 -16.00
N PRO A 476 -0.56 -2.38 -16.39
CA PRO A 476 -0.12 -2.84 -17.71
C PRO A 476 -0.49 -4.31 -17.98
N THR A 477 -0.28 -5.19 -17.00
CA THR A 477 -0.64 -6.62 -17.13
C THR A 477 -2.14 -6.82 -17.23
N GLN A 478 -2.95 -6.04 -16.50
CA GLN A 478 -4.41 -6.08 -16.64
C GLN A 478 -4.87 -5.64 -18.03
N LEU A 479 -4.29 -4.58 -18.58
CA LEU A 479 -4.62 -4.09 -19.92
C LEU A 479 -4.25 -5.12 -20.99
N LEU A 480 -3.06 -5.74 -20.90
CA LEU A 480 -2.65 -6.82 -21.79
C LEU A 480 -3.61 -8.01 -21.72
N LYS A 481 -3.97 -8.44 -20.50
CA LYS A 481 -4.93 -9.54 -20.30
C LYS A 481 -6.31 -9.20 -20.87
N PHE A 482 -6.75 -7.94 -20.77
CA PHE A 482 -8.00 -7.48 -21.33
C PHE A 482 -7.98 -7.52 -22.87
N ILE A 483 -6.94 -6.97 -23.50
CA ILE A 483 -6.79 -6.97 -24.96
C ILE A 483 -6.67 -8.40 -25.50
N ALA A 484 -5.91 -9.25 -24.82
CA ALA A 484 -5.73 -10.65 -25.17
C ALA A 484 -6.89 -11.56 -24.71
N SER A 485 -7.94 -11.00 -24.08
CA SER A 485 -9.05 -11.79 -23.53
C SER A 485 -9.75 -12.71 -24.54
N PRO A 486 -9.92 -12.35 -25.83
CA PRO A 486 -10.46 -13.30 -26.81
C PRO A 486 -9.56 -14.52 -27.00
N LEU A 487 -8.24 -14.33 -26.96
CA LEU A 487 -7.28 -15.40 -27.11
C LEU A 487 -7.19 -16.27 -25.84
N TYR A 488 -7.30 -15.66 -24.66
CA TYR A 488 -7.48 -16.38 -23.38
C TYR A 488 -8.76 -17.23 -23.39
N PHE A 489 -9.85 -16.74 -23.99
CA PHE A 489 -11.11 -17.48 -24.12
C PHE A 489 -10.97 -18.70 -25.00
N LEU A 490 -10.33 -18.54 -26.16
CA LEU A 490 -10.04 -19.65 -27.07
C LEU A 490 -9.10 -20.68 -26.42
N ALA A 491 -8.08 -20.23 -25.69
CA ALA A 491 -7.19 -21.10 -24.94
C ALA A 491 -7.95 -21.88 -23.86
N ALA A 492 -8.84 -21.22 -23.12
CA ALA A 492 -9.68 -21.86 -22.10
C ALA A 492 -10.67 -22.86 -22.71
N GLY A 493 -11.28 -22.52 -23.86
CA GLY A 493 -12.17 -23.41 -24.59
C GLY A 493 -11.46 -24.67 -25.09
N TRP A 494 -10.24 -24.52 -25.62
CA TRP A 494 -9.40 -25.64 -26.02
C TRP A 494 -9.05 -26.54 -24.82
N ASP A 495 -8.57 -25.94 -23.72
CA ASP A 495 -8.23 -26.69 -22.50
C ASP A 495 -9.43 -27.42 -21.90
N TYR A 496 -10.61 -26.79 -21.91
CA TYR A 496 -11.86 -27.39 -21.46
C TYR A 496 -12.22 -28.63 -22.30
N LEU A 497 -12.19 -28.50 -23.63
CA LEU A 497 -12.51 -29.61 -24.53
C LEU A 497 -11.47 -30.73 -24.44
N ALA A 498 -10.18 -30.39 -24.46
CA ALA A 498 -9.09 -31.35 -24.35
C ALA A 498 -9.08 -32.06 -22.98
N SER A 499 -9.48 -31.38 -21.90
CA SER A 499 -9.55 -32.00 -20.56
C SER A 499 -10.59 -33.10 -20.44
N LYS A 500 -11.57 -33.18 -21.34
CA LYS A 500 -12.59 -34.26 -21.34
C LYS A 500 -11.98 -35.65 -21.60
N MET A 501 -10.75 -35.69 -22.12
CA MET A 501 -9.99 -36.93 -22.32
C MET A 501 -9.25 -37.38 -21.06
N ASN A 502 -9.26 -36.58 -19.99
CA ASN A 502 -8.67 -36.94 -18.71
C ASN A 502 -9.64 -37.83 -17.92
N SER A 503 -9.10 -38.77 -17.13
CA SER A 503 -9.90 -39.63 -16.28
C SER A 503 -10.65 -38.81 -15.22
N ALA A 504 -11.92 -39.15 -14.97
CA ALA A 504 -12.71 -38.56 -13.90
C ALA A 504 -12.20 -39.06 -12.53
N SER A 505 -11.19 -38.39 -11.98
CA SER A 505 -10.76 -38.66 -10.60
C SER A 505 -11.72 -37.98 -9.62
N HIS A 506 -12.36 -38.78 -8.77
CA HIS A 506 -13.26 -38.32 -7.71
C HIS A 506 -12.53 -37.88 -6.43
N ASP A 507 -11.21 -38.08 -6.34
CA ASP A 507 -10.46 -37.77 -5.13
C ASP A 507 -9.78 -36.39 -5.23
N ALA A 508 -10.30 -35.45 -4.44
CA ALA A 508 -9.79 -34.10 -4.31
C ALA A 508 -8.42 -34.01 -3.61
N VAL A 509 -7.84 -35.13 -3.16
CA VAL A 509 -6.65 -35.14 -2.31
C VAL A 509 -5.62 -36.13 -2.87
N GLN A 510 -4.48 -35.58 -3.31
CA GLN A 510 -3.21 -36.26 -3.63
C GLN A 510 -3.09 -37.06 -4.95
N LYS A 511 -2.83 -36.33 -6.05
CA LYS A 511 -1.63 -36.46 -6.91
C LYS A 511 -1.74 -35.54 -8.13
N SER A 512 -0.59 -35.08 -8.63
CA SER A 512 -0.43 -34.40 -9.91
C SER A 512 -0.83 -35.35 -11.04
N GLN A 513 -2.12 -35.37 -11.38
CA GLN A 513 -2.64 -36.14 -12.49
C GLN A 513 -3.52 -35.26 -13.37
N PRO A 514 -3.63 -35.57 -14.68
CA PRO A 514 -4.55 -34.89 -15.56
C PRO A 514 -5.99 -35.04 -15.06
N LYS A 515 -6.65 -33.91 -14.79
CA LYS A 515 -8.04 -33.85 -14.33
C LYS A 515 -8.95 -33.26 -15.40
N MET A 516 -10.21 -33.69 -15.42
CA MET A 516 -11.24 -33.05 -16.22
C MET A 516 -11.54 -31.66 -15.64
N LEU A 517 -11.47 -30.63 -16.49
CA LEU A 517 -11.67 -29.24 -16.07
C LEU A 517 -13.08 -28.79 -16.46
N SER A 518 -13.75 -28.05 -15.58
CA SER A 518 -14.86 -27.18 -16.00
C SER A 518 -14.33 -26.01 -16.83
N PHE A 519 -15.18 -25.36 -17.62
CA PHE A 519 -14.77 -24.17 -18.38
C PHE A 519 -14.25 -23.07 -17.47
N SER A 520 -14.84 -22.90 -16.28
CA SER A 520 -14.37 -21.94 -15.27
C SER A 520 -12.97 -22.28 -14.76
N GLN A 521 -12.67 -23.55 -14.53
CA GLN A 521 -11.32 -23.97 -14.11
C GLN A 521 -10.31 -23.80 -15.25
N ALA A 522 -10.69 -24.13 -16.49
CA ALA A 522 -9.83 -23.90 -17.66
C ALA A 522 -9.56 -22.41 -17.87
N TRP A 523 -10.56 -21.55 -17.71
CA TRP A 523 -10.41 -20.10 -17.76
C TRP A 523 -9.48 -19.56 -16.67
N ASN A 524 -9.70 -19.96 -15.42
CA ASN A 524 -8.85 -19.56 -14.29
C ASN A 524 -7.40 -20.01 -14.48
N LYS A 525 -7.20 -21.25 -14.95
CA LYS A 525 -5.89 -21.79 -15.30
C LYS A 525 -5.14 -20.94 -16.32
N GLN A 526 -5.80 -20.51 -17.41
CA GLN A 526 -5.15 -19.67 -18.43
C GLN A 526 -4.81 -18.27 -17.90
N LEU A 527 -5.61 -17.73 -16.98
CA LEU A 527 -5.35 -16.43 -16.34
C LEU A 527 -4.32 -16.50 -15.19
N GLY A 528 -3.89 -17.71 -14.81
CA GLY A 528 -3.02 -17.94 -13.65
C GLY A 528 -3.74 -17.75 -12.31
N ILE A 529 -5.06 -17.89 -12.27
CA ILE A 529 -5.87 -17.80 -11.05
C ILE A 529 -5.87 -19.18 -10.37
N PRO A 530 -5.31 -19.30 -9.16
CA PRO A 530 -5.25 -20.58 -8.44
C PRO A 530 -6.63 -21.08 -7.99
N GLU A 531 -6.79 -22.39 -7.81
CA GLU A 531 -8.04 -22.98 -7.32
C GLU A 531 -8.34 -22.55 -5.88
N GLU A 532 -9.57 -22.10 -5.62
CA GLU A 532 -9.99 -21.64 -4.30
C GLU A 532 -10.19 -22.83 -3.33
N ILE A 533 -9.64 -22.71 -2.12
CA ILE A 533 -9.69 -23.68 -1.04
C ILE A 533 -10.61 -23.15 0.06
N ASN A 534 -11.54 -23.98 0.52
CA ASN A 534 -12.28 -23.72 1.74
C ASN A 534 -11.45 -24.15 2.94
N VAL A 535 -11.09 -23.18 3.79
CA VAL A 535 -10.42 -23.43 5.06
C VAL A 535 -11.48 -23.50 6.16
N SER A 536 -11.67 -24.68 6.74
CA SER A 536 -12.51 -24.90 7.92
C SER A 536 -11.68 -24.82 9.19
N LEU A 537 -12.04 -23.91 10.11
CA LEU A 537 -11.46 -23.88 11.45
C LEU A 537 -11.97 -25.07 12.28
N ALA A 538 -11.10 -25.63 13.13
CA ALA A 538 -11.49 -26.69 14.05
C ALA A 538 -12.57 -26.20 15.02
N LYS A 539 -13.54 -27.06 15.35
CA LYS A 539 -14.68 -26.69 16.23
C LYS A 539 -14.25 -26.31 17.65
N ASP A 540 -13.08 -26.79 18.06
CA ASP A 540 -12.41 -26.59 19.33
C ASP A 540 -11.23 -25.59 19.24
N ALA A 541 -11.13 -24.84 18.14
CA ALA A 541 -10.08 -23.84 17.98
C ALA A 541 -10.10 -22.84 19.16
N LYS A 542 -8.92 -22.62 19.75
CA LYS A 542 -8.76 -21.68 20.88
C LYS A 542 -9.27 -20.30 20.47
N GLN A 543 -10.03 -19.68 21.37
CA GLN A 543 -10.56 -18.34 21.19
C GLN A 543 -9.88 -17.37 22.15
N PRO A 544 -9.89 -16.06 21.82
CA PRO A 544 -9.52 -15.04 22.79
C PRO A 544 -10.33 -15.14 24.08
N SER A 545 -9.71 -14.73 25.18
CA SER A 545 -10.29 -14.71 26.52
C SER A 545 -11.63 -13.96 26.58
N LYS A 546 -12.43 -14.28 27.61
CA LYS A 546 -13.69 -13.58 27.88
C LYS A 546 -13.42 -12.11 28.22
N GLU A 547 -12.33 -11.85 28.94
CA GLU A 547 -11.81 -10.53 29.28
C GLU A 547 -11.54 -9.70 28.03
N TRP A 548 -10.86 -10.27 27.02
CA TRP A 548 -10.67 -9.58 25.75
C TRP A 548 -12.00 -9.29 25.05
N LYS A 549 -12.94 -10.24 25.01
CA LYS A 549 -14.25 -10.01 24.37
C LYS A 549 -15.01 -8.85 25.02
N VAL A 550 -14.92 -8.72 26.35
CA VAL A 550 -15.47 -7.57 27.09
C VAL A 550 -14.75 -6.30 26.70
N GLU A 551 -13.42 -6.24 26.83
CA GLU A 551 -12.62 -5.05 26.50
C GLU A 551 -12.76 -4.61 25.03
N HIS A 552 -12.80 -5.57 24.11
CA HIS A 552 -13.03 -5.34 22.70
C HIS A 552 -14.38 -4.68 22.49
N THR A 553 -15.43 -5.21 23.11
CA THR A 553 -16.79 -4.64 23.03
C THR A 553 -16.82 -3.21 23.56
N LEU A 554 -16.26 -2.96 24.75
CA LEU A 554 -16.18 -1.64 25.36
C LEU A 554 -15.44 -0.65 24.44
N SER A 555 -14.26 -1.05 23.94
CA SER A 555 -13.45 -0.21 23.05
C SER A 555 -14.15 0.12 21.72
N LEU A 556 -14.98 -0.80 21.21
CA LEU A 556 -15.78 -0.57 20.01
C LEU A 556 -16.91 0.43 20.25
N ILE A 557 -17.55 0.36 21.43
CA ILE A 557 -18.59 1.31 21.84
C ILE A 557 -17.98 2.71 22.03
N GLU A 558 -16.91 2.85 22.80
CA GLU A 558 -16.23 4.14 23.01
C GLU A 558 -15.75 4.78 21.71
N LYS A 559 -15.20 3.95 20.80
CA LYS A 559 -14.81 4.40 19.47
C LYS A 559 -15.99 4.89 18.64
N TYR A 560 -17.16 4.25 18.80
CA TYR A 560 -18.38 4.68 18.15
C TYR A 560 -18.87 6.02 18.71
N GLU A 561 -18.95 6.15 20.04
CA GLU A 561 -19.33 7.38 20.75
C GLU A 561 -18.46 8.57 20.30
N ARG A 562 -17.14 8.42 20.35
CA ARG A 562 -16.19 9.46 19.94
C ARG A 562 -16.38 9.93 18.51
N LYS A 563 -16.62 8.97 17.60
CA LYS A 563 -16.70 9.26 16.16
C LYS A 563 -18.07 9.80 15.74
N HIS A 564 -19.13 9.39 16.42
CA HIS A 564 -20.49 9.58 15.93
C HIS A 564 -21.37 10.42 16.85
N LEU A 565 -21.07 10.51 18.15
CA LEU A 565 -21.91 11.14 19.16
C LEU A 565 -21.21 12.35 19.84
N ASP A 566 -19.89 12.32 20.05
CA ASP A 566 -19.18 13.40 20.77
C ASP A 566 -19.02 14.71 19.97
N SER A 567 -19.02 14.64 18.65
CA SER A 567 -18.84 15.80 17.77
C SER A 567 -20.15 16.38 17.23
N VAL A 568 -21.29 15.96 17.79
CA VAL A 568 -22.62 16.35 17.32
C VAL A 568 -22.97 17.75 17.81
N ARG A 569 -23.36 18.62 16.88
CA ARG A 569 -23.76 20.01 17.17
C ARG A 569 -25.25 20.29 16.99
N VAL A 570 -26.01 19.32 16.47
CA VAL A 570 -27.44 19.48 16.15
C VAL A 570 -28.22 18.32 16.77
N ASN A 571 -29.30 18.65 17.48
CA ASN A 571 -30.14 17.70 18.22
C ASN A 571 -29.31 16.84 19.20
N THR A 572 -28.70 17.50 20.17
CA THR A 572 -27.79 16.89 21.14
C THR A 572 -28.52 15.92 22.07
N THR A 573 -29.79 16.18 22.41
CA THR A 573 -30.58 15.31 23.30
C THR A 573 -30.65 13.87 22.79
N VAL A 574 -30.98 13.65 21.51
CA VAL A 574 -31.00 12.30 20.92
C VAL A 574 -29.58 11.67 20.87
N ALA A 575 -28.53 12.49 20.78
CA ALA A 575 -27.17 11.98 20.85
C ALA A 575 -26.79 11.57 22.29
N ASP A 576 -27.23 12.33 23.28
CA ASP A 576 -27.00 12.10 24.71
C ASP A 576 -27.80 10.88 25.19
N ASP A 577 -29.08 10.75 24.82
CA ASP A 577 -29.90 9.55 25.10
C ASP A 577 -29.23 8.28 24.58
N LYS A 578 -28.63 8.35 23.38
CA LYS A 578 -27.88 7.22 22.81
C LYS A 578 -26.60 6.93 23.58
N LYS A 579 -25.90 7.96 24.09
CA LYS A 579 -24.71 7.75 24.94
C LYS A 579 -25.10 7.10 26.25
N ASP A 580 -26.19 7.54 26.87
CA ASP A 580 -26.67 6.96 28.13
C ASP A 580 -27.02 5.48 27.96
N GLN A 581 -27.70 5.12 26.87
CA GLN A 581 -27.98 3.71 26.55
C GLN A 581 -26.71 2.91 26.24
N LEU A 582 -25.72 3.51 25.58
CA LEU A 582 -24.43 2.85 25.36
C LEU A 582 -23.63 2.70 26.65
N GLU A 583 -23.73 3.61 27.62
CA GLU A 583 -23.14 3.48 28.95
C GLU A 583 -23.80 2.36 29.75
N GLN A 584 -25.13 2.26 29.69
CA GLN A 584 -25.87 1.13 30.26
C GLN A 584 -25.41 -0.20 29.65
N LEU A 585 -25.26 -0.27 28.32
CA LEU A 585 -24.72 -1.44 27.64
C LEU A 585 -23.29 -1.76 28.10
N LYS A 586 -22.41 -0.76 28.22
CA LYS A 586 -21.04 -0.96 28.74
C LYS A 586 -21.06 -1.57 30.14
N ASN A 587 -21.96 -1.13 31.01
CA ASN A 587 -22.11 -1.68 32.35
C ASN A 587 -22.65 -3.13 32.34
N LYS A 588 -23.66 -3.43 31.51
CA LYS A 588 -24.14 -4.82 31.32
C LYS A 588 -23.03 -5.73 30.81
N VAL A 589 -22.24 -5.26 29.84
CA VAL A 589 -21.11 -6.00 29.26
C VAL A 589 -20.03 -6.28 30.32
N ARG A 590 -19.71 -5.30 31.18
CA ARG A 590 -18.78 -5.49 32.31
C ARG A 590 -19.28 -6.54 33.30
N ALA A 591 -20.58 -6.53 33.63
CA ALA A 591 -21.19 -7.49 34.55
C ALA A 591 -21.09 -8.95 34.05
N THR A 592 -21.01 -9.16 32.73
CA THR A 592 -20.86 -10.51 32.17
C THR A 592 -19.60 -11.24 32.65
N LEU A 593 -18.55 -10.52 33.07
CA LEU A 593 -17.35 -11.12 33.65
C LEU A 593 -17.69 -11.94 34.92
N SER A 594 -18.60 -11.45 35.74
CA SER A 594 -18.99 -12.04 37.03
C SER A 594 -20.12 -13.06 36.89
N ASP A 595 -21.09 -12.83 36.01
CA ASP A 595 -22.39 -13.53 36.07
C ASP A 595 -22.49 -14.78 35.18
N ASN A 596 -21.38 -15.27 34.60
CA ASN A 596 -21.35 -16.37 33.61
C ASN A 596 -22.27 -16.21 32.37
N SER A 597 -23.01 -15.10 32.26
CA SER A 597 -23.82 -14.76 31.09
C SER A 597 -22.96 -14.63 29.83
N ALA A 598 -23.51 -15.05 28.69
CA ALA A 598 -22.84 -14.92 27.39
C ALA A 598 -22.97 -13.48 26.87
N ILE A 599 -21.83 -12.82 26.59
CA ILE A 599 -21.77 -11.48 25.97
C ILE A 599 -22.66 -11.41 24.71
N TYR A 600 -22.70 -12.49 23.92
CA TYR A 600 -23.54 -12.57 22.73
C TYR A 600 -25.03 -12.36 23.02
N ALA A 601 -25.54 -12.90 24.14
CA ALA A 601 -26.94 -12.75 24.52
C ALA A 601 -27.25 -11.29 24.86
N VAL A 602 -26.41 -10.66 25.69
CA VAL A 602 -26.53 -9.23 26.05
C VAL A 602 -26.51 -8.35 24.80
N LEU A 603 -25.58 -8.58 23.87
CA LEU A 603 -25.49 -7.79 22.64
C LEU A 603 -26.64 -8.07 21.66
N THR A 604 -27.32 -9.22 21.76
CA THR A 604 -28.45 -9.57 20.90
C THR A 604 -29.73 -8.96 21.41
N GLU A 605 -29.97 -8.97 22.72
CA GLU A 605 -31.10 -8.30 23.37
C GLU A 605 -31.07 -6.79 23.10
N GLU A 606 -29.89 -6.19 23.14
CA GLU A 606 -29.72 -4.74 22.98
C GLU A 606 -30.02 -4.24 21.56
N LYS A 607 -30.19 -5.14 20.57
CA LYS A 607 -30.58 -4.78 19.20
C LYS A 607 -31.99 -4.18 19.12
N ASP A 608 -32.87 -4.55 20.04
CA ASP A 608 -34.28 -4.18 20.03
C ASP A 608 -34.54 -2.85 20.76
N ASN A 609 -33.50 -2.19 21.29
CA ASN A 609 -33.62 -0.92 21.98
C ASN A 609 -34.00 0.21 20.99
N PRO A 610 -35.21 0.80 21.11
CA PRO A 610 -35.72 1.74 20.12
C PRO A 610 -34.93 3.06 20.08
N ILE A 611 -34.22 3.41 21.15
CA ILE A 611 -33.44 4.65 21.25
C ILE A 611 -32.33 4.67 20.19
N TYR A 612 -31.70 3.53 19.90
CA TYR A 612 -30.66 3.48 18.89
C TYR A 612 -31.19 3.81 17.49
N ASN A 613 -32.44 3.49 17.18
CA ASN A 613 -33.03 3.77 15.88
C ASN A 613 -33.70 5.15 15.76
N GLN A 614 -33.59 6.02 16.78
CA GLN A 614 -34.12 7.38 16.68
C GLN A 614 -33.28 8.27 15.74
N PRO A 615 -33.86 8.88 14.69
CA PRO A 615 -33.14 9.76 13.78
C PRO A 615 -32.85 11.12 14.44
N ARG A 616 -31.65 11.66 14.21
CA ARG A 616 -31.28 12.98 14.78
C ARG A 616 -31.79 14.19 13.98
N LEU A 617 -32.02 14.01 12.68
CA LEU A 617 -32.47 15.08 11.78
C LEU A 617 -33.80 14.68 11.13
N PHE A 618 -33.72 13.88 10.07
CA PHE A 618 -34.87 13.38 9.33
C PHE A 618 -34.62 11.94 8.92
N ALA A 619 -35.66 11.11 8.96
CA ALA A 619 -35.67 9.80 8.33
C ALA A 619 -36.28 9.95 6.93
N LEU A 620 -35.59 9.48 5.89
CA LEU A 620 -36.10 9.57 4.52
C LEU A 620 -37.13 8.47 4.24
N ARG A 621 -37.16 7.43 5.07
CA ARG A 621 -38.12 6.31 5.04
C ARG A 621 -38.46 5.90 6.46
N LYS A 622 -39.68 5.39 6.67
CA LYS A 622 -40.15 4.91 7.99
C LYS A 622 -39.26 3.79 8.57
N ASP A 623 -38.62 3.00 7.71
CA ASP A 623 -37.81 1.83 8.12
C ASP A 623 -36.29 2.07 7.97
N GLU A 624 -35.85 3.33 7.81
CA GLU A 624 -34.42 3.63 7.63
C GLU A 624 -33.66 3.45 8.96
N LYS A 625 -32.84 2.39 9.05
CA LYS A 625 -31.96 2.16 10.19
C LYS A 625 -30.96 3.31 10.38
N THR A 626 -30.81 3.78 11.62
CA THR A 626 -29.78 4.77 11.91
C THR A 626 -28.38 4.16 11.96
N THR A 627 -27.34 5.00 11.94
CA THR A 627 -25.95 4.51 12.05
C THR A 627 -25.70 3.80 13.39
N THR A 628 -26.42 4.17 14.46
CA THR A 628 -26.27 3.55 15.78
C THR A 628 -26.93 2.17 15.79
N GLN A 629 -28.11 2.05 15.20
CA GLN A 629 -28.78 0.76 15.02
C GLN A 629 -27.91 -0.21 14.20
N GLU A 630 -27.35 0.24 13.08
CA GLU A 630 -26.42 -0.58 12.28
C GLU A 630 -25.16 -1.00 13.05
N PHE A 631 -24.68 -0.15 13.95
CA PHE A 631 -23.50 -0.46 14.76
C PHE A 631 -23.81 -1.57 15.77
N ILE A 632 -24.92 -1.44 16.52
CA ILE A 632 -25.36 -2.44 17.51
C ILE A 632 -25.66 -3.78 16.84
N GLU A 633 -26.35 -3.78 15.69
CA GLU A 633 -26.65 -5.03 14.96
C GLU A 633 -25.40 -5.78 14.51
N ALA A 634 -24.33 -5.06 14.13
CA ALA A 634 -23.07 -5.63 13.68
C ALA A 634 -22.09 -5.97 14.83
N LEU A 635 -22.39 -5.55 16.06
CA LEU A 635 -21.48 -5.70 17.21
C LEU A 635 -21.30 -7.16 17.63
N PRO A 636 -22.34 -8.02 17.75
CA PRO A 636 -22.17 -9.42 18.13
C PRO A 636 -21.28 -10.21 17.16
N GLU A 637 -21.50 -10.06 15.84
CA GLU A 637 -20.68 -10.73 14.83
C GLU A 637 -19.22 -10.27 14.84
N ARG A 638 -18.98 -9.01 15.24
CA ARG A 638 -17.64 -8.45 15.29
C ARG A 638 -16.83 -8.91 16.51
N VAL A 639 -17.49 -9.14 17.63
CA VAL A 639 -16.88 -9.60 18.89
C VAL A 639 -16.69 -11.12 18.89
N ASN A 640 -17.58 -11.86 18.23
CA ASN A 640 -17.51 -13.31 18.08
C ASN A 640 -17.03 -13.75 16.69
N ALA A 641 -16.07 -13.04 16.11
CA ALA A 641 -15.55 -13.34 14.78
C ALA A 641 -14.90 -14.75 14.70
N ILE A 642 -15.67 -15.77 14.32
CA ILE A 642 -15.24 -17.15 14.02
C ILE A 642 -16.06 -17.69 12.86
#